data_AF-A0A838R6A1-F1
#
_entry.id   AF-A0A838R6A1-F1
#
_cell.length_a   1.000
_cell.length_b   1.000
_cell.length_c   1.000
_cell.angle_alpha   90.00
_cell.angle_beta   90.00
_cell.angle_gamma   90.00
#
_symmetry.space_group_name_H-M   'P 1'
#
loop_
_entity.id
_entity.type
_entity.pdbx_description
1 polymer ?
#
loop_
_entity_poly.entity_id
_entity_poly.type
_entity_poly.pdbx_seq_one_letter_code
_entity_poly.pdbx_strand_id
1 'polypeptide(L)'
;MSLGAKRSEYAAYAMRHQGDARRGKSLFQNEKIAACTKCHTVDGSRQGAGPDLFAVGDKFERRDLITAVLEPSSRIAVGYGSTIVQTDAGKVYIGVLHRVTDQWIELLDPNSQRVRIPTGEIVEQQISDVSLMPEGVETTMTLQEFTDLVAYLGTLKQGSKLSSASSAARDEIPPCAEPAKFVSFFDDHVRLDHPVWFGPVPGSNGRFVVLEHFGKSWLVEQQAAGDKQTPFLDLSGVVRPGGATGLLGMAFHPKFHENRRYFLKYQIVQQGQISTVVEEREFAADGNSDSGAAPRRLLNIPSVTQDHNGGCIEFGPDGYLYIGMGDTGPQGDPQGHGQDLRTLLGKILRIDVDHTEYGKPYAIPRDNPFQQTPGARPEIWAYGFREPWRFSFDLETSDLWVGDVGQDRFEEVAIVRVGENHGWNVYEGFSSFADQFRSADAKYAPPVMSYPRRLGVSVTGGYTYRGRRAVDMQGAYIFGDFESRRIWALRQKDGVLSEVVEIGRCPTRVVSFTRSDDGEIFVVGYDAGVVYRLDLEGVDMTPLVVNAIAETSEQGPIPWRFSFTGPADDWFNATFDDSSWSIAPGGFGTDGTPGAIVRTDWRTNEIWLRREFYLPAGTAGLQKVALRVHHDEDAEVYLNGVEIDRFTRWTSGYVDIPLSDRALAALRSGRNVIAIHCRQQSGGQYIDAGLIEYVESRP
;
A
#
# COMPACT_ATOMS: atom_id res chain seq x y z
N MET A 1 -20.92 7.51 30.91
CA MET A 1 -20.94 7.06 29.50
C MET A 1 -19.78 6.08 29.33
N SER A 2 -19.95 4.93 28.67
CA SER A 2 -18.83 4.01 28.44
C SER A 2 -17.77 4.67 27.56
N LEU A 3 -16.51 4.26 27.67
CA LEU A 3 -15.41 4.81 26.86
C LEU A 3 -15.72 4.70 25.35
N GLY A 4 -16.30 3.57 24.93
CA GLY A 4 -16.75 3.36 23.54
C GLY A 4 -17.81 4.36 23.08
N ALA A 5 -18.82 4.66 23.91
CA ALA A 5 -19.85 5.65 23.55
C ALA A 5 -19.29 7.08 23.44
N LYS A 6 -18.29 7.42 24.26
CA LYS A 6 -17.58 8.71 24.16
C LYS A 6 -16.70 8.76 22.91
N ARG A 7 -15.95 7.71 22.58
CA ARG A 7 -15.15 7.66 21.33
C ARG A 7 -16.02 7.83 20.08
N SER A 8 -17.19 7.18 20.05
CA SER A 8 -18.15 7.37 18.95
C SER A 8 -18.62 8.82 18.81
N GLU A 9 -18.77 9.55 19.93
CA GLU A 9 -19.10 10.98 19.91
C GLU A 9 -17.95 11.82 19.32
N TYR A 10 -16.71 11.58 19.74
CA TYR A 10 -15.53 12.26 19.17
C TYR A 10 -15.36 11.95 17.68
N ALA A 11 -15.46 10.68 17.29
CA ALA A 11 -15.36 10.26 15.90
C ALA A 11 -16.46 10.90 15.05
N ALA A 12 -17.72 10.83 15.50
CA ALA A 12 -18.84 11.42 14.78
C ALA A 12 -18.72 12.95 14.69
N TYR A 13 -18.28 13.62 15.77
CA TYR A 13 -18.08 15.05 15.78
C TYR A 13 -16.93 15.45 14.85
N ALA A 14 -15.76 14.80 14.95
CA ALA A 14 -14.59 15.11 14.14
C ALA A 14 -14.80 14.79 12.66
N MET A 15 -15.62 13.77 12.34
CA MET A 15 -16.08 13.56 10.98
C MET A 15 -17.00 14.70 10.55
N ARG A 16 -17.94 15.17 11.39
CA ARG A 16 -18.98 16.17 11.05
C ARG A 16 -18.54 17.64 11.09
N HIS A 17 -17.39 17.94 11.67
CA HIS A 17 -16.99 19.31 11.99
C HIS A 17 -15.57 19.59 11.49
N GLN A 18 -15.35 20.87 11.19
CA GLN A 18 -14.05 21.38 10.81
C GLN A 18 -13.09 21.44 11.96
N GLY A 19 -11.81 21.27 11.67
CA GLY A 19 -10.74 21.60 12.61
C GLY A 19 -9.87 22.73 12.09
N ASP A 20 -9.36 23.57 12.98
CA ASP A 20 -8.34 24.57 12.68
C ASP A 20 -6.95 23.96 12.86
N ALA A 21 -6.23 23.76 11.75
CA ALA A 21 -4.91 23.15 11.76
C ALA A 21 -3.86 23.95 12.57
N ARG A 22 -3.99 25.27 12.74
CA ARG A 22 -3.07 26.05 13.58
C ARG A 22 -3.31 25.80 15.05
N ARG A 23 -4.59 25.69 15.46
CA ARG A 23 -4.94 25.27 16.83
C ARG A 23 -4.54 23.82 17.07
N GLY A 24 -4.79 22.95 16.10
CA GLY A 24 -4.35 21.55 16.10
C GLY A 24 -2.85 21.40 16.29
N LYS A 25 -2.04 22.21 15.58
CA LYS A 25 -0.59 22.24 15.77
C LYS A 25 -0.21 22.64 17.19
N SER A 26 -0.87 23.66 17.74
CA SER A 26 -0.65 24.09 19.13
C SER A 26 -1.00 22.97 20.13
N LEU A 27 -2.07 22.21 19.89
CA LEU A 27 -2.47 21.06 20.70
C LEU A 27 -1.46 19.92 20.60
N PHE A 28 -1.01 19.59 19.40
CA PHE A 28 0.02 18.59 19.14
C PHE A 28 1.31 18.89 19.92
N GLN A 29 1.72 20.17 19.95
CA GLN A 29 2.90 20.65 20.67
C GLN A 29 2.69 20.83 22.18
N ASN A 30 1.46 20.72 22.67
CA ASN A 30 1.13 20.93 24.08
C ASN A 30 1.23 19.63 24.88
N GLU A 31 2.31 19.51 25.64
CA GLU A 31 2.60 18.35 26.49
C GLU A 31 1.59 18.10 27.62
N LYS A 32 0.75 19.08 27.95
CA LYS A 32 -0.28 18.94 29.00
C LYS A 32 -1.62 18.43 28.46
N ILE A 33 -1.83 18.52 27.14
CA ILE A 33 -3.10 18.16 26.50
C ILE A 33 -2.94 16.86 25.74
N ALA A 34 -2.26 16.90 24.58
CA ALA A 34 -2.14 15.75 23.71
C ALA A 34 -0.81 14.99 23.91
N ALA A 35 0.26 15.69 24.32
CA ALA A 35 1.60 15.15 24.51
C ALA A 35 2.15 14.34 23.33
N CYS A 36 1.66 14.59 22.11
CA CYS A 36 2.06 13.87 20.91
C CYS A 36 3.57 14.00 20.63
N THR A 37 4.16 15.18 20.91
CA THR A 37 5.59 15.44 20.72
C THR A 37 6.52 14.61 21.61
N LYS A 38 6.00 13.94 22.64
CA LYS A 38 6.82 13.01 23.43
C LYS A 38 7.22 11.78 22.62
N CYS A 39 6.39 11.37 21.67
CA CYS A 39 6.59 10.15 20.89
C CYS A 39 6.77 10.42 19.40
N HIS A 40 6.20 11.51 18.89
CA HIS A 40 6.13 11.80 17.46
C HIS A 40 6.97 13.01 17.05
N THR A 41 7.54 12.90 15.86
CA THR A 41 8.18 14.00 15.12
C THR A 41 7.34 14.29 13.87
N VAL A 42 7.59 15.41 13.20
CA VAL A 42 6.84 15.84 12.00
C VAL A 42 7.75 16.42 10.92
N ASP A 43 9.06 16.23 11.03
CA ASP A 43 10.09 16.91 10.26
C ASP A 43 11.04 15.95 9.53
N GLY A 44 10.81 14.65 9.61
CA GLY A 44 11.68 13.63 9.03
C GLY A 44 12.84 13.20 9.94
N SER A 45 13.00 13.79 11.13
CA SER A 45 14.20 13.61 11.96
C SER A 45 14.18 12.38 12.88
N ARG A 46 13.03 11.69 13.01
CA ARG A 46 12.78 10.44 13.79
C ARG A 46 13.51 10.31 15.13
N GLN A 47 12.80 10.47 16.25
CA GLN A 47 13.45 10.36 17.57
C GLN A 47 12.65 9.68 18.69
N GLY A 48 11.46 9.13 18.44
CA GLY A 48 10.56 8.73 19.52
C GLY A 48 9.99 7.31 19.45
N ALA A 49 9.24 6.97 20.51
CA ALA A 49 8.49 5.74 20.66
C ALA A 49 7.27 5.64 19.73
N GLY A 50 6.99 6.68 18.94
CA GLY A 50 5.95 6.70 17.90
C GLY A 50 6.52 7.06 16.51
N PRO A 51 5.77 6.77 15.42
CA PRO A 51 6.17 7.12 14.07
C PRO A 51 6.41 8.61 13.88
N ASP A 52 7.33 8.93 12.97
CA ASP A 52 7.37 10.26 12.38
C ASP A 52 6.11 10.47 11.54
N LEU A 53 5.45 11.60 11.74
CA LEU A 53 4.19 11.95 11.12
C LEU A 53 4.37 12.93 9.95
N PHE A 54 5.60 13.22 9.53
CA PHE A 54 5.94 14.18 8.45
C PHE A 54 5.04 14.06 7.20
N ALA A 55 4.68 12.83 6.82
CA ALA A 55 3.83 12.54 5.67
C ALA A 55 2.56 11.76 6.03
N VAL A 56 2.09 11.83 7.29
CA VAL A 56 0.95 11.02 7.76
C VAL A 56 -0.33 11.35 7.00
N GLY A 57 -0.52 12.60 6.57
CA GLY A 57 -1.65 13.06 5.76
C GLY A 57 -1.60 12.63 4.30
N ASP A 58 -0.46 12.11 3.82
CA ASP A 58 -0.38 11.43 2.51
C ASP A 58 -0.69 9.94 2.63
N LYS A 59 -0.42 9.34 3.80
CA LYS A 59 -0.62 7.90 4.05
C LYS A 59 -2.06 7.54 4.43
N PHE A 60 -2.74 8.42 5.16
CA PHE A 60 -4.00 8.11 5.84
C PHE A 60 -5.06 9.18 5.60
N GLU A 61 -6.31 8.74 5.42
CA GLU A 61 -7.44 9.65 5.29
C GLU A 61 -7.88 10.17 6.68
N ARG A 62 -8.74 11.20 6.73
CA ARG A 62 -9.21 11.78 8.00
C ARG A 62 -9.81 10.73 8.93
N ARG A 63 -10.59 9.79 8.38
CA ARG A 63 -11.18 8.69 9.16
C ARG A 63 -10.11 7.82 9.79
N ASP A 64 -9.08 7.45 9.03
CA ASP A 64 -7.97 6.65 9.53
C ASP A 64 -7.19 7.39 10.62
N LEU A 65 -6.97 8.71 10.46
CA LEU A 65 -6.34 9.55 11.49
C LEU A 65 -7.19 9.62 12.77
N ILE A 66 -8.52 9.77 12.64
CA ILE A 66 -9.45 9.76 13.78
C ILE A 66 -9.36 8.42 14.50
N THR A 67 -9.48 7.31 13.76
CA THR A 67 -9.40 5.96 14.31
C THR A 67 -8.04 5.70 14.97
N ALA A 68 -6.94 6.13 14.35
CA ALA A 68 -5.59 5.96 14.90
C ALA A 68 -5.41 6.69 16.24
N VAL A 69 -6.02 7.86 16.43
CA VAL A 69 -5.92 8.60 17.70
C VAL A 69 -6.88 8.07 18.77
N LEU A 70 -8.11 7.70 18.40
CA LEU A 70 -9.11 7.20 19.35
C LEU A 70 -8.87 5.74 19.74
N GLU A 71 -8.33 4.94 18.83
CA GLU A 71 -8.17 3.50 18.98
C GLU A 71 -6.73 3.08 18.60
N PRO A 72 -5.70 3.56 19.33
CA PRO A 72 -4.30 3.38 18.95
C PRO A 72 -3.84 1.91 18.90
N SER A 73 -4.53 1.01 19.60
CA SER A 73 -4.27 -0.44 19.59
C SER A 73 -5.02 -1.20 18.49
N SER A 74 -5.97 -0.55 17.78
CA SER A 74 -6.72 -1.21 16.69
C SER A 74 -5.84 -1.50 15.47
N ARG A 75 -4.87 -0.62 15.21
CA ARG A 75 -3.88 -0.74 14.13
C ARG A 75 -2.60 -0.06 14.57
N ILE A 76 -1.66 -0.86 15.09
CA ILE A 76 -0.33 -0.36 15.45
C ILE A 76 0.51 -0.24 14.18
N ALA A 77 1.18 0.90 14.01
CA ALA A 77 2.10 1.08 12.88
C ALA A 77 3.21 0.02 12.93
N VAL A 78 3.54 -0.54 11.77
CA VAL A 78 4.66 -1.49 11.58
C VAL A 78 5.90 -0.93 12.26
N GLY A 79 6.61 -1.75 13.05
CA GLY A 79 7.81 -1.39 13.83
C GLY A 79 7.58 -0.54 15.09
N TYR A 80 6.32 -0.26 15.46
CA TYR A 80 5.96 0.46 16.69
C TYR A 80 5.13 -0.40 17.67
N GLY A 81 5.17 -1.72 17.51
CA GLY A 81 4.63 -2.67 18.49
C GLY A 81 5.32 -2.54 19.84
N SER A 82 4.55 -2.62 20.93
CA SER A 82 5.09 -2.56 22.29
C SER A 82 5.71 -3.90 22.67
N THR A 83 6.92 -3.86 23.19
CA THR A 83 7.62 -5.02 23.76
C THR A 83 7.57 -4.93 25.28
N ILE A 84 7.13 -6.01 25.93
CA ILE A 84 7.15 -6.19 27.38
C ILE A 84 8.30 -7.12 27.73
N VAL A 85 9.19 -6.69 28.63
CA VAL A 85 10.37 -7.45 29.06
C VAL A 85 10.35 -7.59 30.57
N GLN A 86 10.40 -8.82 31.05
CA GLN A 86 10.55 -9.15 32.47
C GLN A 86 11.96 -9.62 32.76
N THR A 87 12.58 -9.08 33.81
CA THR A 87 13.91 -9.47 34.25
C THR A 87 13.88 -10.46 35.42
N ASP A 88 15.01 -11.12 35.66
CA ASP A 88 15.23 -12.04 36.80
C ASP A 88 15.09 -11.35 38.17
N ALA A 89 15.38 -10.05 38.25
CA ALA A 89 15.12 -9.19 39.39
C ALA A 89 13.63 -8.82 39.59
N GLY A 90 12.73 -9.35 38.74
CA GLY A 90 11.29 -9.10 38.79
C GLY A 90 10.87 -7.71 38.28
N LYS A 91 11.75 -6.99 37.57
CA LYS A 91 11.39 -5.71 36.94
C LYS A 91 10.67 -5.98 35.63
N VAL A 92 9.66 -5.17 35.33
CA VAL A 92 8.95 -5.20 34.05
C VAL A 92 9.18 -3.88 33.32
N TYR A 93 9.66 -3.98 32.10
CA TYR A 93 9.86 -2.87 31.18
C TYR A 93 8.86 -2.98 30.03
N ILE A 94 8.32 -1.84 29.60
CA ILE A 94 7.42 -1.77 28.45
C ILE A 94 7.92 -0.64 27.56
N GLY A 95 8.13 -0.93 26.28
CA GLY A 95 8.61 0.07 25.33
C GLY A 95 8.65 -0.44 23.89
N VAL A 96 8.87 0.45 22.93
CA VAL A 96 9.08 0.09 21.52
C VAL A 96 10.53 -0.34 21.36
N LEU A 97 10.74 -1.47 20.69
CA LEU A 97 12.09 -1.98 20.48
C LEU A 97 12.86 -1.05 19.55
N HIS A 98 13.91 -0.42 20.07
CA HIS A 98 14.73 0.52 19.31
C HIS A 98 16.03 -0.11 18.83
N ARG A 99 16.65 -0.96 19.66
CA ARG A 99 17.88 -1.65 19.29
C ARG A 99 18.02 -2.95 20.07
N VAL A 100 18.70 -3.90 19.46
CA VAL A 100 19.01 -5.24 19.93
C VAL A 100 20.50 -5.54 19.69
N THR A 101 21.14 -6.21 20.63
CA THR A 101 22.50 -6.75 20.47
C THR A 101 22.56 -8.07 21.21
N ASP A 102 23.63 -8.83 21.01
CA ASP A 102 23.86 -10.07 21.78
C ASP A 102 23.95 -9.80 23.30
N GLN A 103 24.28 -8.57 23.71
CA GLN A 103 24.51 -8.23 25.12
C GLN A 103 23.33 -7.51 25.79
N TRP A 104 22.49 -6.81 25.04
CA TRP A 104 21.37 -6.03 25.57
C TRP A 104 20.34 -5.70 24.49
N ILE A 105 19.11 -5.44 24.93
CA ILE A 105 18.07 -4.75 24.15
C ILE A 105 17.90 -3.32 24.68
N GLU A 106 17.47 -2.40 23.82
CA GLU A 106 17.15 -1.02 24.14
C GLU A 106 15.72 -0.74 23.68
N LEU A 107 14.89 -0.37 24.66
CA LEU A 107 13.51 0.05 24.43
C LEU A 107 13.41 1.56 24.50
N LEU A 108 12.48 2.14 23.74
CA LEU A 108 11.96 3.49 23.97
C LEU A 108 10.71 3.37 24.82
N ASP A 109 10.76 3.92 26.04
CA ASP A 109 9.63 3.91 26.97
C ASP A 109 8.51 4.88 26.52
N PRO A 110 7.37 4.96 27.24
CA PRO A 110 6.29 5.90 26.90
C PRO A 110 6.67 7.40 26.90
N ASN A 111 7.85 7.76 27.38
CA ASN A 111 8.41 9.11 27.33
C ASN A 111 9.54 9.23 26.30
N SER A 112 9.69 8.24 25.40
CA SER A 112 10.79 8.09 24.45
C SER A 112 12.18 8.07 25.09
N GLN A 113 12.28 7.68 26.36
CA GLN A 113 13.56 7.48 27.02
C GLN A 113 14.11 6.10 26.67
N ARG A 114 15.41 6.05 26.39
CA ARG A 114 16.11 4.80 26.08
C ARG A 114 16.37 4.03 27.36
N VAL A 115 15.89 2.80 27.41
CA VAL A 115 16.11 1.87 28.51
C VAL A 115 16.85 0.66 27.99
N ARG A 116 18.08 0.46 28.45
CA ARG A 116 18.89 -0.72 28.12
C ARG A 116 18.70 -1.81 29.16
N ILE A 117 18.45 -3.02 28.67
CA ILE A 117 18.22 -4.20 29.47
C ILE A 117 19.21 -5.27 29.00
N PRO A 118 20.16 -5.71 29.85
CA PRO A 118 21.10 -6.76 29.50
C PRO A 118 20.37 -8.06 29.14
N THR A 119 20.76 -8.71 28.05
CA THR A 119 20.09 -9.93 27.55
C THR A 119 20.12 -11.04 28.59
N GLY A 120 21.20 -11.15 29.36
CA GLY A 120 21.33 -12.14 30.44
C GLY A 120 20.41 -11.93 31.65
N GLU A 121 19.80 -10.74 31.79
CA GLU A 121 18.82 -10.45 32.84
C GLU A 121 17.38 -10.77 32.40
N ILE A 122 17.14 -10.97 31.10
CA ILE A 122 15.80 -11.16 30.54
C ILE A 122 15.33 -12.59 30.81
N VAL A 123 14.21 -12.71 31.52
CA VAL A 123 13.52 -13.99 31.76
C VAL A 123 12.41 -14.20 30.74
N GLU A 124 11.72 -13.13 30.35
CA GLU A 124 10.62 -13.19 29.38
C GLU A 124 10.59 -11.93 28.53
N GLN A 125 10.33 -12.09 27.24
CA GLN A 125 10.08 -11.02 26.29
C GLN A 125 8.86 -11.39 25.46
N GLN A 126 7.87 -10.50 25.41
CA GLN A 126 6.66 -10.70 24.62
C GLN A 126 6.28 -9.40 23.90
N ILE A 127 5.65 -9.56 22.74
CA ILE A 127 5.06 -8.44 22.01
C ILE A 127 3.61 -8.31 22.47
N SER A 128 3.18 -7.07 22.68
CA SER A 128 1.83 -6.71 23.10
C SER A 128 1.03 -6.18 21.92
N ASP A 129 -0.22 -6.60 21.81
CA ASP A 129 -1.20 -6.01 20.89
C ASP A 129 -1.74 -4.65 21.40
N VAL A 130 -1.19 -4.14 22.51
CA VAL A 130 -1.51 -2.83 23.08
C VAL A 130 -0.43 -1.82 22.69
N SER A 131 -0.84 -0.70 22.09
CA SER A 131 0.04 0.39 21.70
C SER A 131 0.64 1.12 22.90
N LEU A 132 1.84 1.68 22.75
CA LEU A 132 2.41 2.63 23.70
C LEU A 132 1.70 3.99 23.65
N MET A 133 1.05 4.31 22.53
CA MET A 133 0.25 5.52 22.44
C MET A 133 -0.89 5.42 23.46
N PRO A 134 -1.03 6.39 24.39
CA PRO A 134 -2.01 6.29 25.46
C PRO A 134 -3.44 6.19 24.92
N GLU A 135 -4.25 5.31 25.48
CA GLU A 135 -5.70 5.37 25.25
C GLU A 135 -6.31 6.58 25.96
N GLY A 136 -7.36 7.16 25.35
CA GLY A 136 -8.12 8.23 26.01
C GLY A 136 -7.48 9.61 25.92
N VAL A 137 -6.50 9.83 25.03
CA VAL A 137 -5.92 11.16 24.77
C VAL A 137 -7.00 12.17 24.42
N GLU A 138 -8.06 11.76 23.73
CA GLU A 138 -9.23 12.59 23.42
C GLU A 138 -9.94 13.15 24.66
N THR A 139 -9.78 12.52 25.83
CA THR A 139 -10.49 12.93 27.06
C THR A 139 -9.92 14.18 27.70
N THR A 140 -8.70 14.59 27.33
CA THR A 140 -8.07 15.84 27.77
C THR A 140 -8.43 17.04 26.91
N MET A 141 -9.17 16.80 25.83
CA MET A 141 -9.60 17.78 24.84
C MET A 141 -11.12 17.90 24.83
N THR A 142 -11.62 18.99 24.28
CA THR A 142 -13.00 19.11 23.81
C THR A 142 -13.16 18.40 22.46
N LEU A 143 -14.42 18.16 22.04
CA LEU A 143 -14.72 17.63 20.71
C LEU A 143 -14.08 18.48 19.59
N GLN A 144 -14.11 19.82 19.74
CA GLN A 144 -13.51 20.74 18.78
C GLN A 144 -11.99 20.70 18.79
N GLU A 145 -11.34 20.64 19.96
CA GLU A 145 -9.87 20.54 20.04
C GLU A 145 -9.36 19.23 19.43
N PHE A 146 -10.03 18.10 19.68
CA PHE A 146 -9.70 16.84 18.99
C PHE A 146 -9.83 16.97 17.47
N THR A 147 -10.89 17.64 17.01
CA THR A 147 -11.13 17.91 15.59
C THR A 147 -10.04 18.80 14.98
N ASP A 148 -9.59 19.82 15.72
CA ASP A 148 -8.47 20.70 15.35
C ASP A 148 -7.17 19.89 15.23
N LEU A 149 -6.88 18.99 16.19
CA LEU A 149 -5.71 18.10 16.15
C LEU A 149 -5.72 17.22 14.90
N VAL A 150 -6.83 16.56 14.60
CA VAL A 150 -6.99 15.74 13.39
C VAL A 150 -6.78 16.58 12.12
N ALA A 151 -7.32 17.80 12.08
CA ALA A 151 -7.12 18.70 10.94
C ALA A 151 -5.64 19.04 10.73
N TYR A 152 -4.87 19.28 11.81
CA TYR A 152 -3.42 19.48 11.71
C TYR A 152 -2.70 18.25 11.15
N LEU A 153 -2.99 17.05 11.65
CA LEU A 153 -2.37 15.81 11.16
C LEU A 153 -2.62 15.62 9.65
N GLY A 154 -3.81 15.95 9.17
CA GLY A 154 -4.14 15.92 7.74
C GLY A 154 -3.36 16.92 6.88
N THR A 155 -2.72 17.94 7.47
CA THR A 155 -1.86 18.88 6.74
C THR A 155 -0.41 18.40 6.57
N LEU A 156 -0.01 17.35 7.28
CA LEU A 156 1.36 16.83 7.26
C LEU A 156 1.56 15.96 6.01
N LYS A 157 2.01 16.60 4.93
CA LYS A 157 2.20 16.03 3.59
C LYS A 157 3.57 16.38 3.03
N GLN A 158 4.13 15.51 2.18
CA GLN A 158 5.36 15.76 1.45
C GLN A 158 5.19 16.96 0.50
N GLY A 159 6.20 17.82 0.42
CA GLY A 159 6.19 18.96 -0.50
C GLY A 159 6.08 18.53 -1.97
N SER A 160 5.41 19.33 -2.80
CA SER A 160 5.10 19.02 -4.20
C SER A 160 6.30 18.98 -5.17
N LYS A 161 7.52 19.21 -4.68
CA LYS A 161 8.76 19.05 -5.44
C LYS A 161 9.80 18.40 -4.54
N LEU A 162 9.85 17.06 -4.56
CA LEU A 162 10.99 16.38 -3.98
C LEU A 162 12.16 16.58 -4.94
N SER A 163 13.25 17.16 -4.45
CA SER A 163 14.45 17.41 -5.25
C SER A 163 15.22 16.11 -5.50
N SER A 164 14.61 15.16 -6.20
CA SER A 164 15.35 14.04 -6.81
C SER A 164 15.93 14.52 -8.14
N ALA A 165 17.24 14.37 -8.32
CA ALA A 165 17.90 14.64 -9.60
C ALA A 165 17.60 13.56 -10.66
N SER A 166 16.95 12.45 -10.29
CA SER A 166 16.66 11.33 -11.19
C SER A 166 15.26 11.42 -11.77
N SER A 167 15.15 11.32 -13.10
CA SER A 167 13.87 11.21 -13.83
C SER A 167 13.10 9.91 -13.52
N ALA A 168 13.74 8.95 -12.85
CA ALA A 168 13.13 7.71 -12.38
C ALA A 168 12.46 7.86 -10.99
N ALA A 169 12.67 8.98 -10.29
CA ALA A 169 11.83 9.35 -9.16
C ALA A 169 10.58 10.06 -9.69
N ARG A 170 9.44 9.38 -9.68
CA ARG A 170 8.20 9.94 -10.22
C ARG A 170 7.38 10.57 -9.12
N ASP A 171 7.30 11.89 -9.16
CA ASP A 171 6.35 12.65 -8.35
C ASP A 171 4.91 12.43 -8.84
N GLU A 172 4.69 12.23 -10.13
CA GLU A 172 3.37 11.92 -10.69
C GLU A 172 3.49 10.80 -11.71
N ILE A 173 2.43 10.01 -11.83
CA ILE A 173 2.30 8.95 -12.83
C ILE A 173 0.97 9.18 -13.55
N PRO A 174 0.98 9.52 -14.85
CA PRO A 174 -0.25 9.79 -15.58
C PRO A 174 -1.05 8.50 -15.79
N PRO A 175 -2.39 8.60 -15.91
CA PRO A 175 -3.19 7.47 -16.36
C PRO A 175 -2.97 7.19 -17.86
N CYS A 176 -3.20 5.95 -18.24
CA CYS A 176 -3.12 5.51 -19.64
C CYS A 176 -4.43 5.79 -20.39
N ALA A 177 -4.34 5.86 -21.73
CA ALA A 177 -5.47 6.10 -22.63
C ALA A 177 -6.62 5.10 -22.46
N GLU A 178 -6.32 3.81 -22.37
CA GLU A 178 -7.32 2.75 -22.15
C GLU A 178 -6.84 1.84 -21.01
N PRO A 179 -7.50 1.84 -19.83
CA PRO A 179 -7.06 1.07 -18.67
C PRO A 179 -7.43 -0.41 -18.74
N ALA A 180 -6.72 -1.20 -17.94
CA ALA A 180 -6.98 -2.62 -17.74
C ALA A 180 -8.30 -2.86 -17.00
N LYS A 181 -8.87 -4.05 -17.19
CA LYS A 181 -10.09 -4.48 -16.46
C LYS A 181 -9.76 -5.57 -15.45
N PHE A 182 -10.44 -5.54 -14.31
CA PHE A 182 -10.34 -6.56 -13.28
C PHE A 182 -11.51 -7.53 -13.42
N VAL A 183 -11.21 -8.78 -13.79
CA VAL A 183 -12.23 -9.82 -13.96
C VAL A 183 -12.06 -10.83 -12.83
N SER A 184 -13.08 -11.00 -11.98
CA SER A 184 -13.06 -12.04 -10.94
C SER A 184 -12.74 -13.39 -11.57
N PHE A 185 -11.71 -14.06 -11.05
CA PHE A 185 -11.20 -15.29 -11.65
C PHE A 185 -11.96 -16.53 -11.18
N PHE A 186 -12.31 -16.56 -9.90
CA PHE A 186 -13.18 -17.58 -9.32
C PHE A 186 -14.62 -17.09 -9.25
N ASP A 187 -15.55 -18.03 -9.25
CA ASP A 187 -16.96 -17.73 -9.02
C ASP A 187 -17.27 -17.38 -7.54
N ASP A 188 -18.52 -16.98 -7.30
CA ASP A 188 -18.99 -16.59 -5.98
C ASP A 188 -19.16 -17.78 -5.01
N HIS A 189 -18.76 -19.01 -5.32
CA HIS A 189 -18.72 -20.10 -4.32
C HIS A 189 -17.40 -20.13 -3.56
N VAL A 190 -16.33 -19.58 -4.15
CA VAL A 190 -15.03 -19.48 -3.49
C VAL A 190 -15.06 -18.36 -2.45
N ARG A 191 -14.65 -18.69 -1.23
CA ARG A 191 -14.57 -17.77 -0.09
C ARG A 191 -13.17 -17.81 0.48
N LEU A 192 -12.44 -16.73 0.30
CA LEU A 192 -11.08 -16.58 0.80
C LEU A 192 -11.06 -15.53 1.91
N ASP A 193 -10.32 -15.82 2.98
CA ASP A 193 -10.07 -14.91 4.08
C ASP A 193 -8.63 -14.41 3.99
N HIS A 194 -8.46 -13.17 3.52
CA HIS A 194 -7.15 -12.53 3.38
C HIS A 194 -6.14 -13.41 2.62
N PRO A 195 -6.43 -13.77 1.34
CA PRO A 195 -5.50 -14.54 0.53
C PRO A 195 -4.24 -13.72 0.31
N VAL A 196 -3.07 -14.35 0.39
CA VAL A 196 -1.77 -13.69 0.26
C VAL A 196 -0.91 -14.28 -0.85
N TRP A 197 -1.22 -15.50 -1.30
CA TRP A 197 -0.56 -16.14 -2.42
C TRP A 197 -1.56 -17.00 -3.20
N PHE A 198 -1.39 -17.05 -4.51
CA PHE A 198 -2.19 -17.87 -5.42
C PHE A 198 -1.30 -18.35 -6.57
N GLY A 199 -1.47 -19.61 -6.99
CA GLY A 199 -0.74 -20.14 -8.14
C GLY A 199 -1.35 -21.43 -8.72
N PRO A 200 -1.22 -21.65 -10.04
CA PRO A 200 -1.65 -22.89 -10.68
C PRO A 200 -0.83 -24.07 -10.19
N VAL A 201 -1.48 -25.22 -9.99
CA VAL A 201 -0.76 -26.48 -9.74
C VAL A 201 -0.10 -26.91 -11.04
N PRO A 202 1.25 -27.06 -11.10
CA PRO A 202 1.96 -27.28 -12.37
C PRO A 202 1.42 -28.45 -13.16
N GLY A 203 1.21 -28.21 -14.47
CA GLY A 203 0.65 -29.13 -15.47
C GLY A 203 -0.70 -29.76 -15.10
N SER A 204 -1.49 -29.06 -14.30
CA SER A 204 -2.92 -29.29 -14.18
C SER A 204 -3.68 -28.21 -14.94
N ASN A 205 -4.84 -28.55 -15.47
CA ASN A 205 -5.74 -27.56 -16.05
C ASN A 205 -6.83 -27.22 -15.02
N GLY A 206 -6.87 -25.97 -14.59
CA GLY A 206 -7.95 -25.46 -13.72
C GLY A 206 -7.82 -25.82 -12.25
N ARG A 207 -6.65 -26.26 -11.76
CA ARG A 207 -6.43 -26.50 -10.31
C ARG A 207 -5.40 -25.51 -9.77
N PHE A 208 -5.72 -24.92 -8.64
CA PHE A 208 -4.95 -23.82 -8.05
C PHE A 208 -4.80 -24.00 -6.56
N VAL A 209 -3.66 -23.58 -6.01
CA VAL A 209 -3.50 -23.43 -4.57
C VAL A 209 -3.61 -21.95 -4.20
N VAL A 210 -4.34 -21.67 -3.13
CA VAL A 210 -4.46 -20.35 -2.51
C VAL A 210 -4.01 -20.45 -1.07
N LEU A 211 -3.09 -19.57 -0.65
CA LEU A 211 -2.69 -19.43 0.75
C LEU A 211 -3.41 -18.25 1.38
N GLU A 212 -3.91 -18.44 2.59
CA GLU A 212 -4.46 -17.40 3.44
C GLU A 212 -3.45 -16.99 4.51
N HIS A 213 -3.44 -15.71 4.83
CA HIS A 213 -2.48 -15.09 5.75
C HIS A 213 -2.39 -15.83 7.10
N PHE A 214 -3.54 -16.30 7.60
CA PHE A 214 -3.68 -16.95 8.90
C PHE A 214 -3.34 -18.44 8.92
N GLY A 215 -2.70 -18.97 7.87
CA GLY A 215 -2.11 -20.31 7.85
C GLY A 215 -2.98 -21.39 7.21
N LYS A 216 -4.19 -21.07 6.77
CA LYS A 216 -5.01 -21.97 5.96
C LYS A 216 -4.61 -21.91 4.49
N SER A 217 -4.81 -23.02 3.79
CA SER A 217 -4.58 -23.12 2.36
C SER A 217 -5.70 -23.93 1.72
N TRP A 218 -6.07 -23.55 0.50
CA TRP A 218 -7.14 -24.15 -0.27
C TRP A 218 -6.62 -24.66 -1.60
N LEU A 219 -7.13 -25.82 -2.01
CA LEU A 219 -7.11 -26.26 -3.40
C LEU A 219 -8.44 -25.83 -4.02
N VAL A 220 -8.37 -25.08 -5.11
CA VAL A 220 -9.54 -24.62 -5.88
C VAL A 220 -9.50 -25.26 -7.27
N GLU A 221 -10.56 -25.94 -7.64
CA GLU A 221 -10.72 -26.62 -8.93
C GLU A 221 -11.84 -25.94 -9.72
N GLN A 222 -11.53 -25.43 -10.92
CA GLN A 222 -12.53 -24.85 -11.80
C GLN A 222 -13.37 -25.94 -12.48
N GLN A 223 -14.70 -25.81 -12.41
CA GLN A 223 -15.62 -26.80 -12.96
C GLN A 223 -16.80 -26.11 -13.66
N ALA A 224 -17.41 -26.80 -14.64
CA ALA A 224 -18.57 -26.26 -15.36
C ALA A 224 -19.80 -26.02 -14.47
N ALA A 225 -19.90 -26.72 -13.33
CA ALA A 225 -20.98 -26.58 -12.37
C ALA A 225 -20.73 -25.51 -11.28
N GLY A 226 -19.57 -24.84 -11.34
CA GLY A 226 -19.07 -23.91 -10.32
C GLY A 226 -17.76 -24.39 -9.71
N ASP A 227 -16.97 -23.44 -9.23
CA ASP A 227 -15.64 -23.71 -8.70
C ASP A 227 -15.73 -24.44 -7.36
N LYS A 228 -14.88 -25.46 -7.21
CA LYS A 228 -14.85 -26.30 -6.02
C LYS A 228 -13.64 -25.95 -5.16
N GLN A 229 -13.90 -25.42 -3.97
CA GLN A 229 -12.89 -25.13 -2.95
C GLN A 229 -12.80 -26.28 -1.93
N THR A 230 -11.60 -26.81 -1.70
CA THR A 230 -11.33 -27.86 -0.71
C THR A 230 -10.11 -27.51 0.15
N PRO A 231 -10.09 -27.85 1.46
CA PRO A 231 -8.90 -27.64 2.29
C PRO A 231 -7.67 -28.35 1.72
N PHE A 232 -6.55 -27.67 1.66
CA PHE A 232 -5.27 -28.22 1.17
C PHE A 232 -4.29 -28.50 2.31
N LEU A 233 -4.08 -27.51 3.18
CA LEU A 233 -3.19 -27.58 4.34
C LEU A 233 -3.68 -26.59 5.40
N ASP A 234 -3.56 -26.96 6.67
CA ASP A 234 -3.86 -26.07 7.80
C ASP A 234 -2.63 -25.95 8.73
N LEU A 235 -2.01 -24.77 8.71
CA LEU A 235 -0.92 -24.38 9.59
C LEU A 235 -1.35 -23.33 10.61
N SER A 236 -2.65 -23.07 10.81
CA SER A 236 -3.12 -21.97 11.67
C SER A 236 -2.70 -22.12 13.14
N GLY A 237 -2.42 -23.34 13.59
CA GLY A 237 -1.87 -23.63 14.93
C GLY A 237 -0.34 -23.54 15.03
N VAL A 238 0.35 -23.28 13.92
CA VAL A 238 1.82 -23.24 13.82
C VAL A 238 2.30 -21.84 13.46
N VAL A 239 1.65 -21.19 12.50
CA VAL A 239 2.03 -19.85 12.04
C VAL A 239 1.77 -18.83 13.14
N ARG A 240 2.62 -17.81 13.20
CA ARG A 240 2.36 -16.56 13.93
C ARG A 240 1.74 -15.60 12.92
N PRO A 241 0.41 -15.38 12.93
CA PRO A 241 -0.20 -14.36 12.09
C PRO A 241 -0.15 -12.99 12.78
N GLY A 242 -0.13 -11.92 11.97
CA GLY A 242 -0.31 -10.53 12.42
C GLY A 242 0.66 -9.56 11.75
N GLY A 243 0.18 -8.38 11.37
CA GLY A 243 1.01 -7.40 10.65
C GLY A 243 1.61 -8.01 9.38
N ALA A 244 2.94 -8.04 9.30
CA ALA A 244 3.71 -8.65 8.21
C ALA A 244 4.16 -10.11 8.50
N THR A 245 3.53 -10.79 9.46
CA THR A 245 3.79 -12.20 9.83
C THR A 245 2.61 -13.09 9.48
N GLY A 246 2.89 -14.28 8.95
CA GLY A 246 1.88 -15.30 8.69
C GLY A 246 2.39 -16.36 7.73
N LEU A 247 1.49 -17.00 6.99
CA LEU A 247 1.85 -17.84 5.83
C LEU A 247 1.98 -16.94 4.60
N LEU A 248 3.19 -16.69 4.10
CA LEU A 248 3.41 -15.56 3.19
C LEU A 248 3.76 -15.94 1.74
N GLY A 249 4.29 -17.13 1.50
CA GLY A 249 4.74 -17.51 0.15
C GLY A 249 4.81 -19.01 -0.06
N MET A 250 4.61 -19.41 -1.31
CA MET A 250 4.75 -20.79 -1.78
C MET A 250 5.47 -20.83 -3.12
N ALA A 251 6.24 -21.88 -3.36
CA ALA A 251 6.83 -22.18 -4.65
C ALA A 251 6.73 -23.69 -4.94
N PHE A 252 6.40 -24.05 -6.18
CA PHE A 252 6.48 -25.45 -6.62
C PHE A 252 7.89 -25.76 -7.10
N HIS A 253 8.38 -26.97 -6.84
CA HIS A 253 9.65 -27.42 -7.41
C HIS A 253 9.58 -27.41 -8.95
N PRO A 254 10.65 -27.03 -9.69
CA PRO A 254 10.66 -27.08 -11.16
C PRO A 254 10.38 -28.49 -11.74
N LYS A 255 10.64 -29.52 -10.94
CA LYS A 255 10.34 -30.94 -11.24
C LYS A 255 9.10 -31.47 -10.50
N PHE A 256 8.12 -30.61 -10.23
CA PHE A 256 6.91 -30.96 -9.46
C PHE A 256 6.21 -32.21 -10.00
N HIS A 257 6.17 -32.40 -11.32
CA HIS A 257 5.60 -33.58 -11.96
C HIS A 257 6.25 -34.90 -11.56
N GLU A 258 7.54 -34.87 -11.21
CA GLU A 258 8.32 -36.04 -10.85
C GLU A 258 8.31 -36.27 -9.33
N ASN A 259 8.41 -35.19 -8.56
CA ASN A 259 8.71 -35.26 -7.13
C ASN A 259 7.59 -34.76 -6.21
N ARG A 260 6.56 -34.08 -6.74
CA ARG A 260 5.44 -33.47 -5.98
C ARG A 260 5.88 -32.49 -4.87
N ARG A 261 7.12 -31.99 -4.91
CA ARG A 261 7.69 -31.12 -3.88
C ARG A 261 7.24 -29.68 -4.04
N TYR A 262 6.89 -29.05 -2.93
CA TYR A 262 6.61 -27.62 -2.85
C TYR A 262 7.21 -27.03 -1.57
N PHE A 263 7.33 -25.71 -1.54
CA PHE A 263 8.05 -24.98 -0.52
C PHE A 263 7.15 -23.90 0.04
N LEU A 264 7.25 -23.66 1.35
CA LEU A 264 6.50 -22.63 2.06
C LEU A 264 7.46 -21.70 2.79
N LYS A 265 7.08 -20.43 2.86
CA LYS A 265 7.70 -19.44 3.74
C LYS A 265 6.64 -18.87 4.70
N TYR A 266 6.92 -18.96 6.00
CA TYR A 266 6.03 -18.47 7.04
C TYR A 266 6.78 -18.13 8.33
N GLN A 267 6.12 -17.42 9.25
CA GLN A 267 6.70 -17.09 10.55
C GLN A 267 6.15 -17.98 11.67
N ILE A 268 7.00 -18.32 12.62
CA ILE A 268 6.65 -19.03 13.86
C ILE A 268 7.19 -18.27 15.07
N VAL A 269 6.69 -18.61 16.26
CA VAL A 269 7.36 -18.28 17.52
C VAL A 269 8.14 -19.50 18.00
N GLN A 270 9.44 -19.36 18.18
CA GLN A 270 10.33 -20.39 18.71
C GLN A 270 11.14 -19.81 19.87
N GLN A 271 11.06 -20.43 21.04
CA GLN A 271 11.76 -19.97 22.26
C GLN A 271 11.51 -18.49 22.58
N GLY A 272 10.27 -18.02 22.37
CA GLY A 272 9.87 -16.63 22.60
C GLY A 272 10.32 -15.64 21.51
N GLN A 273 11.05 -16.08 20.49
CA GLN A 273 11.50 -15.25 19.38
C GLN A 273 10.74 -15.59 18.09
N ILE A 274 10.39 -14.59 17.30
CA ILE A 274 9.84 -14.80 15.96
C ILE A 274 10.95 -15.31 15.04
N SER A 275 10.65 -16.30 14.22
CA SER A 275 11.59 -16.80 13.20
C SER A 275 10.87 -17.02 11.88
N THR A 276 11.52 -16.65 10.79
CA THR A 276 11.09 -17.00 9.43
C THR A 276 11.57 -18.41 9.09
N VAL A 277 10.62 -19.28 8.77
CA VAL A 277 10.86 -20.66 8.35
C VAL A 277 10.68 -20.76 6.85
N VAL A 278 11.62 -21.45 6.20
CA VAL A 278 11.43 -21.99 4.85
C VAL A 278 11.47 -23.51 4.96
N GLU A 279 10.43 -24.17 4.50
CA GLU A 279 10.35 -25.62 4.53
C GLU A 279 9.86 -26.20 3.21
N GLU A 280 10.22 -27.46 3.01
CA GLU A 280 9.76 -28.29 1.92
C GLU A 280 8.72 -29.29 2.41
N ARG A 281 7.72 -29.52 1.55
CA ARG A 281 6.62 -30.46 1.73
C ARG A 281 6.34 -31.18 0.41
N GLU A 282 5.46 -32.17 0.46
CA GLU A 282 5.05 -32.95 -0.70
C GLU A 282 3.54 -32.99 -0.84
N PHE A 283 3.03 -32.87 -2.06
CA PHE A 283 1.63 -33.15 -2.36
C PHE A 283 1.33 -34.63 -2.13
N ALA A 284 0.11 -34.90 -1.64
CA ALA A 284 -0.45 -36.24 -1.61
C ALA A 284 -0.43 -36.88 -3.01
N ALA A 285 -0.33 -38.22 -3.06
CA ALA A 285 -0.21 -38.95 -4.32
C ALA A 285 -1.45 -38.80 -5.22
N ASP A 286 -2.62 -38.51 -4.64
CA ASP A 286 -3.86 -38.21 -5.36
C ASP A 286 -3.92 -36.76 -5.87
N GLY A 287 -2.96 -35.93 -5.45
CA GLY A 287 -2.83 -34.53 -5.82
C GLY A 287 -3.85 -33.59 -5.17
N ASN A 288 -4.62 -34.02 -4.16
CA ASN A 288 -5.74 -33.24 -3.61
C ASN A 288 -5.41 -32.46 -2.33
N SER A 289 -4.31 -32.77 -1.66
CA SER A 289 -3.91 -32.13 -0.40
C SER A 289 -2.40 -32.17 -0.19
N ASP A 290 -1.91 -31.59 0.90
CA ASP A 290 -0.61 -31.96 1.49
C ASP A 290 -0.59 -33.47 1.80
N SER A 291 0.59 -34.09 1.68
CA SER A 291 0.80 -35.52 1.96
C SER A 291 0.70 -35.89 3.44
N GLY A 292 0.79 -34.89 4.34
CA GLY A 292 0.88 -35.10 5.78
C GLY A 292 2.24 -35.62 6.25
N ALA A 293 3.21 -35.80 5.34
CA ALA A 293 4.57 -36.16 5.70
C ALA A 293 5.22 -35.04 6.53
N ALA A 294 6.18 -35.41 7.39
CA ALA A 294 6.92 -34.43 8.17
C ALA A 294 7.68 -33.47 7.23
N PRO A 295 7.54 -32.15 7.40
CA PRO A 295 8.21 -31.19 6.53
C PRO A 295 9.72 -31.23 6.71
N ARG A 296 10.46 -30.99 5.63
CA ARG A 296 11.91 -30.82 5.66
C ARG A 296 12.24 -29.34 5.81
N ARG A 297 12.58 -28.92 7.03
CA ARG A 297 12.94 -27.53 7.33
C ARG A 297 14.27 -27.18 6.66
N LEU A 298 14.27 -26.19 5.78
CA LEU A 298 15.44 -25.75 5.04
C LEU A 298 16.15 -24.61 5.76
N LEU A 299 15.41 -23.57 6.11
CA LEU A 299 15.92 -22.41 6.83
C LEU A 299 15.06 -22.12 8.04
N ASN A 300 15.73 -21.58 9.06
CA ASN A 300 15.13 -21.01 10.24
C ASN A 300 15.93 -19.75 10.59
N ILE A 301 15.37 -18.59 10.28
CA ILE A 301 16.05 -17.30 10.37
C ILE A 301 15.38 -16.52 11.51
N PRO A 302 16.05 -16.36 12.66
CA PRO A 302 15.53 -15.55 13.75
C PRO A 302 15.32 -14.10 13.31
N SER A 303 14.13 -13.57 13.55
CA SER A 303 13.80 -12.17 13.31
C SER A 303 14.17 -11.33 14.54
N VAL A 304 14.57 -10.07 14.31
CA VAL A 304 14.85 -9.12 15.39
C VAL A 304 13.57 -8.46 15.91
N THR A 305 12.64 -8.17 15.00
CA THR A 305 11.29 -7.69 15.30
C THR A 305 10.25 -8.59 14.63
N GLN A 306 8.96 -8.25 14.77
CA GLN A 306 7.88 -8.91 14.06
C GLN A 306 7.68 -8.39 12.63
N ASP A 307 8.41 -7.35 12.23
CA ASP A 307 8.17 -6.63 10.99
C ASP A 307 9.21 -6.97 9.93
N HIS A 308 8.96 -6.56 8.68
CA HIS A 308 9.89 -6.67 7.56
C HIS A 308 10.44 -8.08 7.33
N ASN A 309 9.57 -9.08 7.36
CA ASN A 309 10.01 -10.45 7.09
C ASN A 309 10.15 -10.71 5.57
N GLY A 310 9.63 -9.81 4.71
CA GLY A 310 9.40 -10.07 3.28
C GLY A 310 8.38 -11.20 3.08
N GLY A 311 8.05 -11.56 1.85
CA GLY A 311 7.01 -12.57 1.62
C GLY A 311 7.35 -13.65 0.61
N CYS A 312 8.13 -13.31 -0.42
CA CYS A 312 8.22 -14.12 -1.62
C CYS A 312 9.32 -15.18 -1.56
N ILE A 313 9.00 -16.34 -2.14
CA ILE A 313 9.92 -17.39 -2.53
C ILE A 313 9.55 -17.83 -3.95
N GLU A 314 10.54 -18.04 -4.81
CA GLU A 314 10.32 -18.50 -6.19
C GLU A 314 11.55 -19.27 -6.68
N PHE A 315 11.37 -20.19 -7.63
CA PHE A 315 12.49 -20.80 -8.32
C PHE A 315 12.97 -19.90 -9.45
N GLY A 316 14.27 -19.64 -9.48
CA GLY A 316 14.90 -18.95 -10.59
C GLY A 316 14.97 -19.81 -11.85
N PRO A 317 15.25 -19.20 -13.02
CA PRO A 317 15.47 -19.93 -14.27
C PRO A 317 16.70 -20.86 -14.22
N ASP A 318 17.58 -20.66 -13.25
CA ASP A 318 18.73 -21.52 -12.93
C ASP A 318 18.36 -22.78 -12.12
N GLY A 319 17.10 -22.91 -11.69
CA GLY A 319 16.60 -24.06 -10.93
C GLY A 319 16.84 -23.99 -9.42
N TYR A 320 17.36 -22.87 -8.91
CA TYR A 320 17.57 -22.66 -7.47
C TYR A 320 16.39 -21.94 -6.81
N LEU A 321 16.23 -22.15 -5.50
CA LEU A 321 15.20 -21.47 -4.73
C LEU A 321 15.71 -20.10 -4.28
N TYR A 322 15.01 -19.04 -4.68
CA TYR A 322 15.24 -17.66 -4.25
C TYR A 322 14.29 -17.30 -3.12
N ILE A 323 14.78 -16.57 -2.13
CA ILE A 323 14.04 -16.24 -0.91
C ILE A 323 14.28 -14.78 -0.56
N GLY A 324 13.21 -13.99 -0.53
CA GLY A 324 13.26 -12.60 -0.08
C GLY A 324 13.18 -12.55 1.44
N MET A 325 14.14 -11.89 2.08
CA MET A 325 14.17 -11.71 3.53
C MET A 325 14.40 -10.24 3.84
N GLY A 326 13.47 -9.58 4.52
CA GLY A 326 13.66 -8.19 4.94
C GLY A 326 14.61 -8.07 6.14
N ASP A 327 14.88 -6.83 6.54
CA ASP A 327 15.87 -6.52 7.57
C ASP A 327 15.45 -6.99 8.97
N THR A 328 14.14 -7.19 9.20
CA THR A 328 13.49 -7.41 10.51
C THR A 328 13.91 -6.41 11.60
N GLY A 329 14.57 -5.33 11.21
CA GLY A 329 15.21 -4.38 12.11
C GLY A 329 14.17 -3.45 12.71
N PRO A 330 14.47 -2.86 13.88
CA PRO A 330 13.79 -1.66 14.32
C PRO A 330 13.81 -0.57 13.26
N GLN A 331 12.96 0.43 13.42
CA GLN A 331 12.87 1.53 12.48
C GLN A 331 14.21 2.18 12.17
N GLY A 332 14.50 2.31 10.87
CA GLY A 332 15.75 2.83 10.35
C GLY A 332 16.92 1.85 10.38
N ASP A 333 16.70 0.56 10.68
CA ASP A 333 17.73 -0.49 10.70
C ASP A 333 19.03 -0.05 11.44
N PRO A 334 18.96 0.24 12.75
CA PRO A 334 20.09 0.82 13.50
C PRO A 334 21.29 -0.13 13.64
N GLN A 335 21.12 -1.41 13.31
CA GLN A 335 22.19 -2.41 13.26
C GLN A 335 22.75 -2.61 11.85
N GLY A 336 22.11 -2.04 10.83
CA GLY A 336 22.56 -2.14 9.44
C GLY A 336 22.44 -3.56 8.90
N HIS A 337 21.41 -4.31 9.29
CA HIS A 337 21.12 -5.64 8.76
C HIS A 337 21.13 -5.67 7.24
N GLY A 338 20.55 -4.67 6.58
CA GLY A 338 20.56 -4.55 5.12
C GLY A 338 21.99 -4.63 4.56
N GLN A 339 22.94 -3.97 5.22
CA GLN A 339 24.35 -3.88 4.83
C GLN A 339 25.25 -4.98 5.41
N ASP A 340 24.84 -5.65 6.49
CA ASP A 340 25.64 -6.68 7.17
C ASP A 340 25.53 -8.03 6.43
N LEU A 341 26.64 -8.48 5.83
CA LEU A 341 26.73 -9.76 5.14
C LEU A 341 26.83 -10.97 6.07
N ARG A 342 27.00 -10.77 7.39
CA ARG A 342 27.10 -11.87 8.38
C ARG A 342 25.73 -12.42 8.78
N THR A 343 24.65 -11.72 8.43
CA THR A 343 23.26 -12.13 8.69
C THR A 343 22.55 -12.48 7.39
N LEU A 344 21.37 -13.11 7.50
CA LEU A 344 20.49 -13.40 6.35
C LEU A 344 19.39 -12.33 6.16
N LEU A 345 19.45 -11.23 6.91
CA LEU A 345 18.41 -10.20 6.99
C LEU A 345 18.66 -9.09 5.96
N GLY A 346 17.61 -8.61 5.29
CA GLY A 346 17.69 -7.56 4.26
C GLY A 346 18.39 -8.03 2.99
N LYS A 347 18.04 -9.25 2.53
CA LYS A 347 18.70 -10.00 1.45
C LYS A 347 17.70 -10.63 0.48
N ILE A 348 18.17 -10.85 -0.75
CA ILE A 348 17.70 -11.97 -1.57
C ILE A 348 18.69 -13.11 -1.35
N LEU A 349 18.19 -14.28 -0.93
CA LEU A 349 18.97 -15.50 -0.73
C LEU A 349 18.77 -16.45 -1.91
N ARG A 350 19.76 -17.30 -2.20
CA ARG A 350 19.69 -18.35 -3.23
C ARG A 350 20.31 -19.66 -2.73
N ILE A 351 19.52 -20.74 -2.72
CA ILE A 351 19.94 -22.06 -2.22
C ILE A 351 19.61 -23.20 -3.19
N ASP A 352 20.40 -24.27 -3.14
CA ASP A 352 20.16 -25.52 -3.86
C ASP A 352 19.42 -26.52 -2.97
N VAL A 353 18.15 -26.77 -3.28
CA VAL A 353 17.28 -27.64 -2.49
C VAL A 353 17.35 -29.11 -2.89
N ASP A 354 18.02 -29.44 -4.01
CA ASP A 354 18.15 -30.80 -4.53
C ASP A 354 19.37 -31.54 -3.96
N HIS A 355 20.29 -30.81 -3.33
CA HIS A 355 21.49 -31.36 -2.71
C HIS A 355 21.60 -30.95 -1.24
N THR A 356 22.43 -31.66 -0.48
CA THR A 356 22.74 -31.34 0.92
C THR A 356 24.23 -31.12 1.06
N GLU A 357 24.62 -30.16 1.91
CA GLU A 357 26.02 -29.79 2.07
C GLU A 357 26.32 -29.38 3.52
N TYR A 358 27.47 -29.79 4.05
CA TYR A 358 27.95 -29.42 5.41
C TYR A 358 26.90 -29.63 6.53
N GLY A 359 26.10 -30.70 6.44
CA GLY A 359 25.05 -31.00 7.42
C GLY A 359 23.81 -30.11 7.31
N LYS A 360 23.74 -29.22 6.32
CA LYS A 360 22.54 -28.46 5.98
C LYS A 360 21.65 -29.30 5.06
N PRO A 361 20.32 -29.14 5.16
CA PRO A 361 19.35 -29.80 4.27
C PRO A 361 19.28 -29.15 2.89
N TYR A 362 20.24 -28.30 2.52
CA TYR A 362 20.38 -27.70 1.21
C TYR A 362 21.88 -27.52 0.94
N ALA A 363 22.25 -27.31 -0.32
CA ALA A 363 23.61 -26.94 -0.72
C ALA A 363 23.69 -25.47 -1.12
N ILE A 364 24.90 -24.93 -1.24
CA ILE A 364 25.11 -23.58 -1.75
C ILE A 364 25.45 -23.64 -3.23
N PRO A 365 24.73 -22.91 -4.11
CA PRO A 365 25.13 -22.77 -5.50
C PRO A 365 26.57 -22.24 -5.62
N ARG A 366 27.40 -22.92 -6.41
CA ARG A 366 28.86 -22.65 -6.48
C ARG A 366 29.21 -21.27 -6.99
N ASP A 367 28.30 -20.60 -7.68
CA ASP A 367 28.40 -19.25 -8.22
C ASP A 367 27.73 -18.18 -7.33
N ASN A 368 27.29 -18.52 -6.10
CA ASN A 368 26.87 -17.49 -5.14
C ASN A 368 28.03 -16.52 -4.83
N PRO A 369 27.78 -15.19 -4.84
CA PRO A 369 28.83 -14.18 -4.88
C PRO A 369 29.67 -14.07 -3.60
N PHE A 370 29.12 -14.45 -2.44
CA PHE A 370 29.76 -14.20 -1.15
C PHE A 370 30.38 -15.44 -0.48
N GLN A 371 30.40 -16.59 -1.16
CA GLN A 371 30.93 -17.84 -0.58
C GLN A 371 32.37 -17.74 -0.08
N GLN A 372 33.20 -16.97 -0.78
CA GLN A 372 34.62 -16.78 -0.44
C GLN A 372 34.87 -15.51 0.37
N THR A 373 33.81 -14.76 0.73
CA THR A 373 33.94 -13.54 1.53
C THR A 373 33.99 -13.92 3.01
N PRO A 374 35.09 -13.63 3.73
CA PRO A 374 35.23 -14.03 5.13
C PRO A 374 34.09 -13.48 5.99
N GLY A 375 33.41 -14.38 6.71
CA GLY A 375 32.31 -14.04 7.62
C GLY A 375 30.96 -13.78 6.93
N ALA A 376 30.92 -13.68 5.60
CA ALA A 376 29.65 -13.52 4.88
C ALA A 376 28.85 -14.83 4.89
N ARG A 377 27.53 -14.70 4.84
CA ARG A 377 26.62 -15.83 4.68
C ARG A 377 26.63 -16.28 3.21
N PRO A 378 27.03 -17.53 2.92
CA PRO A 378 27.16 -18.00 1.54
C PRO A 378 25.80 -18.13 0.82
N GLU A 379 24.69 -18.09 1.56
CA GLU A 379 23.32 -18.08 1.02
C GLU A 379 22.96 -16.77 0.31
N ILE A 380 23.68 -15.67 0.57
CA ILE A 380 23.34 -14.34 0.04
C ILE A 380 23.57 -14.27 -1.47
N TRP A 381 22.55 -13.84 -2.20
CA TRP A 381 22.61 -13.53 -3.62
C TRP A 381 22.72 -12.02 -3.89
N ALA A 382 21.90 -11.21 -3.22
CA ALA A 382 21.95 -9.74 -3.24
C ALA A 382 21.55 -9.20 -1.86
N TYR A 383 21.91 -7.95 -1.56
CA TYR A 383 21.72 -7.36 -0.24
C TYR A 383 21.32 -5.88 -0.29
N GLY A 384 21.05 -5.28 0.87
CA GLY A 384 20.66 -3.88 0.98
C GLY A 384 19.18 -3.64 0.72
N PHE A 385 18.31 -4.55 1.18
CA PHE A 385 16.85 -4.40 1.10
C PHE A 385 16.25 -4.13 2.48
N ARG A 386 15.12 -3.42 2.50
CA ARG A 386 14.32 -3.22 3.72
C ARG A 386 13.31 -4.34 3.89
N GLU A 387 12.40 -4.48 2.93
CA GLU A 387 11.33 -5.45 2.91
C GLU A 387 11.00 -5.83 1.44
N PRO A 388 11.77 -6.75 0.85
CA PRO A 388 11.49 -7.26 -0.49
C PRO A 388 10.22 -8.14 -0.41
N TRP A 389 9.06 -7.55 -0.73
CA TRP A 389 7.75 -8.16 -0.48
C TRP A 389 7.40 -9.22 -1.52
N ARG A 390 7.18 -8.81 -2.78
CA ARG A 390 7.14 -9.71 -3.96
C ARG A 390 8.26 -9.41 -4.93
N PHE A 391 8.79 -10.49 -5.48
CA PHE A 391 9.67 -10.48 -6.63
C PHE A 391 9.19 -11.49 -7.66
N SER A 392 9.68 -11.35 -8.88
CA SER A 392 9.46 -12.33 -9.94
C SER A 392 10.58 -12.33 -10.95
N PHE A 393 10.79 -13.47 -11.60
CA PHE A 393 11.66 -13.57 -12.76
C PHE A 393 10.87 -13.29 -14.04
N ASP A 394 11.42 -12.42 -14.88
CA ASP A 394 11.06 -12.43 -16.29
C ASP A 394 11.72 -13.65 -16.97
N LEU A 395 10.92 -14.63 -17.38
CA LEU A 395 11.46 -15.87 -17.94
C LEU A 395 12.20 -15.71 -19.28
N GLU A 396 11.96 -14.61 -20.00
CA GLU A 396 12.64 -14.39 -21.29
C GLU A 396 14.02 -13.76 -21.10
N THR A 397 14.15 -12.81 -20.16
CA THR A 397 15.40 -12.06 -19.93
C THR A 397 16.19 -12.57 -18.74
N SER A 398 15.57 -13.38 -17.88
CA SER A 398 16.07 -13.77 -16.55
C SER A 398 16.24 -12.58 -15.58
N ASP A 399 15.60 -11.45 -15.84
CA ASP A 399 15.60 -10.30 -14.94
C ASP A 399 14.80 -10.60 -13.67
N LEU A 400 15.43 -10.42 -12.50
CA LEU A 400 14.77 -10.51 -11.20
C LEU A 400 14.23 -9.12 -10.82
N TRP A 401 12.92 -8.96 -10.87
CA TRP A 401 12.22 -7.74 -10.46
C TRP A 401 11.80 -7.84 -9.00
N VAL A 402 11.99 -6.77 -8.22
CA VAL A 402 11.67 -6.74 -6.78
C VAL A 402 10.92 -5.45 -6.44
N GLY A 403 9.78 -5.57 -5.76
CA GLY A 403 9.18 -4.47 -5.01
C GLY A 403 9.73 -4.46 -3.59
N ASP A 404 10.42 -3.38 -3.21
CA ASP A 404 10.99 -3.19 -1.87
C ASP A 404 10.24 -2.09 -1.13
N VAL A 405 9.60 -2.45 -0.01
CA VAL A 405 8.78 -1.53 0.77
C VAL A 405 9.71 -0.63 1.58
N GLY A 406 9.72 0.66 1.25
CA GLY A 406 10.52 1.66 1.96
C GLY A 406 9.96 1.97 3.36
N GLN A 407 10.55 2.94 4.07
CA GLN A 407 10.08 3.29 5.40
C GLN A 407 9.14 4.50 5.45
N ASP A 408 9.59 5.67 5.00
CA ASP A 408 8.87 6.94 5.20
C ASP A 408 8.73 7.79 3.96
N ARG A 409 9.66 7.70 3.00
CA ARG A 409 9.76 8.72 1.95
C ARG A 409 9.35 8.19 0.60
N PHE A 410 9.78 6.98 0.27
CA PHE A 410 9.59 6.39 -1.04
C PHE A 410 9.26 4.91 -0.95
N GLU A 411 8.62 4.43 -2.02
CA GLU A 411 8.51 3.03 -2.39
C GLU A 411 9.35 2.77 -3.64
N GLU A 412 9.81 1.54 -3.85
CA GLU A 412 10.83 1.22 -4.86
C GLU A 412 10.54 -0.05 -5.66
N VAL A 413 10.85 0.00 -6.95
CA VAL A 413 10.91 -1.17 -7.84
C VAL A 413 12.30 -1.26 -8.44
N ALA A 414 12.95 -2.41 -8.28
CA ALA A 414 14.32 -2.65 -8.73
C ALA A 414 14.41 -3.88 -9.64
N ILE A 415 15.41 -3.88 -10.53
CA ILE A 415 15.94 -5.09 -11.14
C ILE A 415 17.22 -5.44 -10.39
N VAL A 416 17.33 -6.67 -9.92
CA VAL A 416 18.40 -7.13 -9.02
C VAL A 416 19.37 -8.04 -9.77
N ARG A 417 20.67 -7.77 -9.64
CA ARG A 417 21.74 -8.64 -10.16
C ARG A 417 22.56 -9.28 -9.04
N VAL A 418 23.34 -10.29 -9.44
CA VAL A 418 24.24 -11.01 -8.55
C VAL A 418 25.17 -10.08 -7.79
N GLY A 419 25.18 -10.20 -6.47
CA GLY A 419 26.09 -9.47 -5.57
C GLY A 419 25.78 -7.99 -5.38
N GLU A 420 24.70 -7.47 -5.97
CA GLU A 420 24.37 -6.06 -5.87
C GLU A 420 23.92 -5.65 -4.46
N ASN A 421 24.23 -4.40 -4.12
CA ASN A 421 23.81 -3.72 -2.91
C ASN A 421 22.73 -2.70 -3.25
N HIS A 422 21.49 -2.93 -2.85
CA HIS A 422 20.35 -2.05 -3.12
C HIS A 422 20.21 -0.89 -2.13
N GLY A 423 21.19 -0.75 -1.24
CA GLY A 423 21.43 0.51 -0.55
C GLY A 423 20.66 0.74 0.74
N TRP A 424 19.67 -0.06 1.12
CA TRP A 424 19.05 0.08 2.44
C TRP A 424 20.06 -0.26 3.56
N ASN A 425 20.24 0.55 4.60
CA ASN A 425 19.53 1.79 4.95
C ASN A 425 20.29 3.09 4.62
N VAL A 426 21.26 3.03 3.70
CA VAL A 426 22.01 4.21 3.22
C VAL A 426 21.17 5.08 2.28
N TYR A 427 20.29 4.45 1.51
CA TYR A 427 19.36 5.09 0.57
C TYR A 427 17.93 4.60 0.78
N GLU A 428 16.99 5.45 0.41
CA GLU A 428 15.57 5.13 0.23
C GLU A 428 15.12 5.90 -1.02
N GLY A 429 14.80 5.15 -2.07
CA GLY A 429 14.70 5.58 -3.45
C GLY A 429 16.03 6.15 -3.91
N PHE A 430 15.95 7.27 -4.62
CA PHE A 430 17.13 8.04 -5.02
C PHE A 430 17.67 8.97 -3.91
N SER A 431 17.10 8.92 -2.70
CA SER A 431 17.41 9.86 -1.63
C SER A 431 18.29 9.25 -0.54
N SER A 432 19.31 10.00 -0.09
CA SER A 432 20.12 9.62 1.08
C SER A 432 19.22 9.40 2.30
N PHE A 433 19.34 8.24 2.96
CA PHE A 433 18.57 7.88 4.14
C PHE A 433 19.38 8.06 5.43
N ALA A 434 20.45 7.27 5.61
CA ALA A 434 21.35 7.39 6.75
C ALA A 434 22.83 7.24 6.32
N ASP A 435 23.72 7.94 7.03
CA ASP A 435 25.17 7.87 6.77
C ASP A 435 25.90 6.80 7.61
N GLN A 436 25.24 6.22 8.62
CA GLN A 436 25.88 5.35 9.61
C GLN A 436 26.59 4.14 8.98
N PHE A 437 25.99 3.54 7.94
CA PHE A 437 26.53 2.38 7.24
C PHE A 437 26.97 2.70 5.80
N ARG A 438 27.10 4.00 5.49
CA ARG A 438 27.59 4.43 4.18
C ARG A 438 29.09 4.11 4.09
N SER A 439 29.47 3.39 3.04
CA SER A 439 30.86 3.15 2.69
C SER A 439 31.19 3.87 1.40
N ALA A 440 32.34 4.57 1.37
CA ALA A 440 32.81 5.25 0.17
C ALA A 440 33.22 4.26 -0.95
N ASP A 441 33.58 3.03 -0.57
CA ASP A 441 34.01 1.99 -1.51
C ASP A 441 32.85 1.09 -1.98
N ALA A 442 31.66 1.25 -1.39
CA ALA A 442 30.49 0.48 -1.78
C ALA A 442 29.83 1.05 -3.04
N LYS A 443 29.44 0.16 -3.96
CA LYS A 443 28.59 0.51 -5.09
C LYS A 443 27.14 0.20 -4.73
N TYR A 444 26.29 1.22 -4.75
CA TYR A 444 24.85 1.08 -4.51
C TYR A 444 24.10 1.03 -5.84
N ALA A 445 23.33 -0.03 -6.06
CA ALA A 445 22.48 -0.21 -7.23
C ALA A 445 21.18 0.60 -7.03
N PRO A 446 20.87 1.57 -7.91
CA PRO A 446 19.64 2.34 -7.80
C PRO A 446 18.43 1.49 -8.21
N PRO A 447 17.22 1.84 -7.75
CA PRO A 447 15.99 1.25 -8.27
C PRO A 447 15.77 1.66 -9.74
N VAL A 448 14.95 0.90 -10.45
CA VAL A 448 14.46 1.30 -11.79
C VAL A 448 13.51 2.49 -11.64
N MET A 449 12.72 2.51 -10.57
CA MET A 449 11.77 3.57 -10.27
C MET A 449 11.54 3.69 -8.76
N SER A 450 11.32 4.92 -8.29
CA SER A 450 10.78 5.18 -6.96
C SER A 450 9.63 6.19 -7.01
N TYR A 451 8.69 6.10 -6.07
CA TYR A 451 7.56 7.03 -5.98
C TYR A 451 7.27 7.46 -4.53
N PRO A 452 6.78 8.70 -4.30
CA PRO A 452 6.53 9.23 -2.96
C PRO A 452 5.27 8.62 -2.33
N ARG A 453 5.13 8.78 -1.01
CA ARG A 453 4.06 8.16 -0.21
C ARG A 453 2.64 8.57 -0.61
N ARG A 454 2.51 9.74 -1.23
CA ARG A 454 1.23 10.22 -1.77
C ARG A 454 0.73 9.46 -2.99
N LEU A 455 1.60 8.74 -3.71
CA LEU A 455 1.19 7.89 -4.83
C LEU A 455 0.88 6.45 -4.39
N GLY A 456 1.54 5.98 -3.33
CA GLY A 456 1.31 4.69 -2.70
C GLY A 456 2.16 4.49 -1.44
N VAL A 457 1.73 3.60 -0.56
CA VAL A 457 2.29 3.47 0.80
C VAL A 457 3.06 2.17 1.02
N SER A 458 2.87 1.16 0.16
CA SER A 458 3.50 -0.15 0.29
C SER A 458 3.47 -0.84 -1.06
N VAL A 459 4.60 -0.79 -1.78
CA VAL A 459 4.75 -1.45 -3.07
C VAL A 459 4.61 -2.96 -2.91
N THR A 460 3.78 -3.56 -3.75
CA THR A 460 3.57 -5.01 -3.71
C THR A 460 4.62 -5.73 -4.53
N GLY A 461 5.11 -5.14 -5.61
CA GLY A 461 5.82 -5.84 -6.68
C GLY A 461 4.85 -6.31 -7.77
N GLY A 462 5.30 -7.18 -8.67
CA GLY A 462 4.60 -7.45 -9.92
C GLY A 462 5.27 -8.51 -10.82
N TYR A 463 4.80 -8.61 -12.06
CA TYR A 463 5.33 -9.52 -13.09
C TYR A 463 5.52 -8.83 -14.44
N THR A 464 6.52 -9.26 -15.18
CA THR A 464 6.66 -8.88 -16.60
C THR A 464 5.61 -9.62 -17.42
N TYR A 465 4.81 -8.89 -18.19
CA TYR A 465 3.77 -9.49 -19.02
C TYR A 465 4.38 -10.24 -20.19
N ARG A 466 4.09 -11.55 -20.25
CA ARG A 466 4.48 -12.48 -21.31
C ARG A 466 3.27 -13.22 -21.90
N GLY A 467 2.07 -12.75 -21.61
CA GLY A 467 0.80 -13.31 -22.08
C GLY A 467 0.55 -13.10 -23.56
N ARG A 468 -0.28 -13.96 -24.16
CA ARG A 468 -0.51 -13.92 -25.62
C ARG A 468 -1.65 -12.99 -26.01
N ARG A 469 -2.51 -12.62 -25.05
CA ARG A 469 -3.75 -11.88 -25.30
C ARG A 469 -3.47 -10.40 -25.60
N ALA A 470 -2.61 -9.76 -24.82
CA ALA A 470 -2.29 -8.34 -24.94
C ALA A 470 -0.88 -8.13 -25.55
N VAL A 471 -0.75 -8.35 -26.86
CA VAL A 471 0.55 -8.28 -27.56
C VAL A 471 1.29 -6.97 -27.31
N ASP A 472 0.58 -5.85 -27.27
CA ASP A 472 1.19 -4.53 -27.05
C ASP A 472 1.79 -4.38 -25.65
N MET A 473 1.38 -5.18 -24.68
CA MET A 473 1.90 -5.16 -23.30
C MET A 473 3.13 -6.04 -23.09
N GLN A 474 3.61 -6.74 -24.13
CA GLN A 474 4.76 -7.63 -24.03
C GLN A 474 6.00 -6.92 -23.48
N GLY A 475 6.60 -7.51 -22.43
CA GLY A 475 7.78 -6.97 -21.76
C GLY A 475 7.51 -5.81 -20.80
N ALA A 476 6.27 -5.33 -20.65
CA ALA A 476 5.92 -4.37 -19.62
C ALA A 476 5.89 -5.03 -18.24
N TYR A 477 6.51 -4.41 -17.25
CA TYR A 477 6.41 -4.83 -15.86
C TYR A 477 5.14 -4.27 -15.23
N ILE A 478 4.23 -5.15 -14.83
CA ILE A 478 2.94 -4.81 -14.24
C ILE A 478 3.03 -5.02 -12.73
N PHE A 479 2.86 -3.93 -11.97
CA PHE A 479 3.01 -3.94 -10.52
C PHE A 479 1.95 -3.07 -9.86
N GLY A 480 1.83 -3.18 -8.54
CA GLY A 480 0.87 -2.40 -7.77
C GLY A 480 1.34 -2.05 -6.38
N ASP A 481 0.45 -1.37 -5.68
CA ASP A 481 0.65 -0.90 -4.32
C ASP A 481 -0.53 -1.31 -3.43
N PHE A 482 -0.21 -1.84 -2.26
CA PHE A 482 -1.16 -2.47 -1.36
C PHE A 482 -2.24 -1.49 -0.89
N GLU A 483 -1.88 -0.30 -0.39
CA GLU A 483 -2.84 0.65 0.19
C GLU A 483 -3.56 1.47 -0.87
N SER A 484 -2.84 1.99 -1.87
CA SER A 484 -3.46 2.86 -2.91
C SER A 484 -4.31 2.08 -3.91
N ARG A 485 -4.09 0.76 -4.03
CA ARG A 485 -4.73 -0.15 -4.99
C ARG A 485 -4.39 0.16 -6.45
N ARG A 486 -3.50 1.12 -6.71
CA ARG A 486 -3.10 1.49 -8.07
C ARG A 486 -2.30 0.34 -8.69
N ILE A 487 -2.51 0.14 -9.99
CA ILE A 487 -1.76 -0.77 -10.84
C ILE A 487 -1.07 0.07 -11.91
N TRP A 488 0.22 -0.15 -12.09
CA TRP A 488 1.04 0.54 -13.07
C TRP A 488 1.66 -0.44 -14.05
N ALA A 489 1.88 0.04 -15.27
CA ALA A 489 2.71 -0.61 -16.26
C ALA A 489 3.97 0.22 -16.46
N LEU A 490 5.13 -0.43 -16.40
CA LEU A 490 6.44 0.17 -16.53
C LEU A 490 7.23 -0.51 -17.65
N ARG A 491 7.97 0.29 -18.43
CA ARG A 491 9.00 -0.20 -19.35
C ARG A 491 10.35 0.39 -18.98
N GLN A 492 11.39 -0.39 -19.24
CA GLN A 492 12.77 0.02 -19.02
C GLN A 492 13.63 -0.30 -20.23
N LYS A 493 14.76 0.41 -20.34
CA LYS A 493 15.87 0.06 -21.23
C LYS A 493 17.16 0.04 -20.42
N ASP A 494 17.84 -1.11 -20.41
CA ASP A 494 19.11 -1.33 -19.70
C ASP A 494 19.06 -0.96 -18.20
N GLY A 495 17.95 -1.26 -17.53
CA GLY A 495 17.68 -0.94 -16.13
C GLY A 495 17.19 0.50 -15.89
N VAL A 496 17.05 1.31 -16.94
CA VAL A 496 16.62 2.71 -16.83
C VAL A 496 15.16 2.83 -17.26
N LEU A 497 14.34 3.46 -16.41
CA LEU A 497 12.94 3.75 -16.70
C LEU A 497 12.77 4.50 -18.03
N SER A 498 11.96 3.95 -18.95
CA SER A 498 11.60 4.61 -20.20
C SER A 498 10.16 5.11 -20.20
N GLU A 499 9.24 4.38 -19.60
CA GLU A 499 7.81 4.69 -19.60
C GLU A 499 7.17 4.15 -18.33
N VAL A 500 6.21 4.89 -17.77
CA VAL A 500 5.32 4.40 -16.72
C VAL A 500 3.99 5.12 -16.77
N VAL A 501 2.90 4.35 -16.65
CA VAL A 501 1.52 4.85 -16.61
C VAL A 501 0.68 4.05 -15.62
N GLU A 502 -0.33 4.69 -15.03
CA GLU A 502 -1.38 4.00 -14.28
C GLU A 502 -2.34 3.33 -15.25
N ILE A 503 -2.42 2.00 -15.15
CA ILE A 503 -3.27 1.17 -16.00
C ILE A 503 -4.53 0.70 -15.29
N GLY A 504 -4.78 1.14 -14.06
CA GLY A 504 -6.02 0.88 -13.35
C GLY A 504 -5.89 0.96 -11.84
N ARG A 505 -7.02 0.78 -11.16
CA ARG A 505 -7.08 0.64 -9.70
C ARG A 505 -7.88 -0.59 -9.33
N CYS A 506 -7.27 -1.48 -8.55
CA CYS A 506 -7.93 -2.69 -8.08
C CYS A 506 -9.08 -2.30 -7.12
N PRO A 507 -10.22 -3.02 -7.13
CA PRO A 507 -11.31 -2.76 -6.20
C PRO A 507 -10.92 -2.87 -4.72
N THR A 508 -9.90 -3.68 -4.41
CA THR A 508 -9.41 -4.00 -3.05
C THR A 508 -7.89 -3.87 -2.97
N ARG A 509 -7.32 -3.90 -1.76
CA ARG A 509 -5.86 -3.88 -1.55
C ARG A 509 -5.16 -5.05 -2.22
N VAL A 510 -4.03 -4.76 -2.87
CA VAL A 510 -3.29 -5.69 -3.73
C VAL A 510 -2.12 -6.28 -2.96
N VAL A 511 -2.21 -7.54 -2.54
CA VAL A 511 -1.16 -8.14 -1.68
C VAL A 511 -0.18 -9.03 -2.43
N SER A 512 -0.56 -9.52 -3.61
CA SER A 512 0.31 -10.32 -4.46
C SER A 512 -0.15 -10.28 -5.90
N PHE A 513 0.75 -10.69 -6.79
CA PHE A 513 0.44 -11.05 -8.16
C PHE A 513 0.82 -12.50 -8.40
N THR A 514 0.34 -13.06 -9.50
CA THR A 514 0.86 -14.30 -10.08
C THR A 514 0.66 -14.28 -11.59
N ARG A 515 1.11 -15.33 -12.26
CA ARG A 515 0.84 -15.56 -13.68
C ARG A 515 0.43 -17.00 -13.94
N SER A 516 -0.33 -17.21 -15.01
CA SER A 516 -0.57 -18.53 -15.59
C SER A 516 0.59 -18.97 -16.49
N ASP A 517 0.57 -20.25 -16.87
CA ASP A 517 1.56 -20.86 -17.77
C ASP A 517 1.60 -20.19 -19.15
N ASP A 518 0.49 -19.59 -19.59
CA ASP A 518 0.39 -18.83 -20.84
C ASP A 518 0.81 -17.35 -20.70
N GLY A 519 1.21 -16.92 -19.51
CA GLY A 519 1.77 -15.59 -19.24
C GLY A 519 0.75 -14.50 -18.89
N GLU A 520 -0.53 -14.84 -18.73
CA GLU A 520 -1.55 -13.90 -18.26
C GLU A 520 -1.38 -13.60 -16.76
N ILE A 521 -1.68 -12.38 -16.35
CA ILE A 521 -1.41 -11.88 -14.98
C ILE A 521 -2.68 -11.89 -14.14
N PHE A 522 -2.51 -12.25 -12.86
CA PHE A 522 -3.55 -12.22 -11.85
C PHE A 522 -3.13 -11.37 -10.66
N VAL A 523 -4.12 -10.76 -10.02
CA VAL A 523 -3.99 -9.89 -8.84
C VAL A 523 -4.70 -10.55 -7.67
N VAL A 524 -4.03 -10.65 -6.52
CA VAL A 524 -4.59 -11.20 -5.29
C VAL A 524 -5.11 -10.06 -4.41
N GLY A 525 -6.43 -9.99 -4.27
CA GLY A 525 -7.14 -9.00 -3.48
C GLY A 525 -7.31 -9.42 -2.02
N TYR A 526 -6.72 -8.67 -1.11
CA TYR A 526 -6.59 -9.02 0.30
C TYR A 526 -7.93 -8.97 1.07
N ASP A 527 -8.55 -7.78 1.17
CA ASP A 527 -9.74 -7.58 2.02
C ASP A 527 -10.99 -8.26 1.46
N ALA A 528 -11.17 -8.19 0.15
CA ALA A 528 -12.33 -8.76 -0.51
C ALA A 528 -12.26 -10.30 -0.62
N GLY A 529 -11.08 -10.89 -0.45
CA GLY A 529 -10.89 -12.33 -0.64
C GLY A 529 -11.08 -12.76 -2.10
N VAL A 530 -10.67 -11.94 -3.06
CA VAL A 530 -10.91 -12.18 -4.50
C VAL A 530 -9.60 -12.22 -5.27
N VAL A 531 -9.48 -13.20 -6.16
CA VAL A 531 -8.43 -13.22 -7.19
C VAL A 531 -9.01 -12.65 -8.49
N TYR A 532 -8.34 -11.66 -9.07
CA TYR A 532 -8.72 -11.06 -10.35
C TYR A 532 -7.75 -11.48 -11.45
N ARG A 533 -8.26 -11.89 -12.60
CA ARG A 533 -7.49 -11.84 -13.85
C ARG A 533 -7.42 -10.38 -14.30
N LEU A 534 -6.21 -9.90 -14.57
CA LEU A 534 -6.01 -8.57 -15.12
C LEU A 534 -6.15 -8.65 -16.65
N ASP A 535 -7.25 -8.14 -17.17
CA ASP A 535 -7.49 -8.08 -18.61
C ASP A 535 -6.74 -6.89 -19.20
N LEU A 536 -5.67 -7.21 -19.93
CA LEU A 536 -4.78 -6.24 -20.56
C LEU A 536 -5.08 -6.05 -22.05
N GLU A 537 -6.06 -6.77 -22.62
CA GLU A 537 -6.42 -6.60 -24.03
C GLU A 537 -6.97 -5.20 -24.30
N GLY A 538 -6.38 -4.53 -25.29
CA GLY A 538 -6.76 -3.17 -25.66
C GLY A 538 -6.28 -2.10 -24.70
N VAL A 539 -5.40 -2.43 -23.73
CA VAL A 539 -4.72 -1.41 -22.93
C VAL A 539 -3.86 -0.55 -23.85
N ASP A 540 -4.09 0.76 -23.81
CA ASP A 540 -3.33 1.76 -24.54
C ASP A 540 -2.53 2.56 -23.52
N MET A 541 -1.21 2.31 -23.49
CA MET A 541 -0.28 2.95 -22.56
C MET A 541 -0.02 4.44 -22.86
N THR A 542 -0.59 5.00 -23.93
CA THR A 542 -0.42 6.43 -24.25
C THR A 542 -0.76 7.28 -23.04
N PRO A 543 0.19 8.06 -22.49
CA PRO A 543 -0.04 8.82 -21.28
C PRO A 543 -1.05 9.93 -21.58
N LEU A 544 -2.10 10.00 -20.76
CA LEU A 544 -3.08 11.06 -20.84
C LEU A 544 -2.62 12.26 -20.01
N VAL A 545 -2.77 13.44 -20.60
CA VAL A 545 -2.71 14.71 -19.89
C VAL A 545 -4.12 15.10 -19.49
N VAL A 546 -4.25 15.57 -18.25
CA VAL A 546 -5.52 16.05 -17.73
C VAL A 546 -5.65 17.53 -18.04
N ASN A 547 -6.60 17.87 -18.91
CA ASN A 547 -6.98 19.25 -19.19
C ASN A 547 -8.26 19.61 -18.44
N ALA A 548 -8.27 20.72 -17.72
CA ALA A 548 -9.52 21.24 -17.17
C ALA A 548 -10.38 21.85 -18.30
N ILE A 549 -11.56 21.28 -18.53
CA ILE A 549 -12.61 21.89 -19.37
C ILE A 549 -13.40 22.90 -18.54
N ALA A 550 -13.72 22.53 -17.30
CA ALA A 550 -14.31 23.39 -16.30
C ALA A 550 -13.57 23.13 -14.99
N GLU A 551 -12.78 24.12 -14.57
CA GLU A 551 -11.89 24.02 -13.41
C GLU A 551 -12.64 23.64 -12.12
N THR A 552 -11.96 22.96 -11.22
CA THR A 552 -12.38 22.79 -9.82
C THR A 552 -11.65 23.81 -8.97
N SER A 553 -11.83 23.72 -7.66
CA SER A 553 -11.12 24.53 -6.68
C SER A 553 -9.64 24.18 -6.58
N GLU A 554 -9.22 23.06 -7.19
CA GLU A 554 -7.82 22.67 -7.35
C GLU A 554 -7.01 23.72 -8.12
N GLN A 555 -7.63 24.38 -9.10
CA GLN A 555 -6.95 25.38 -9.93
C GLN A 555 -7.07 26.81 -9.37
N GLY A 556 -8.11 27.12 -8.59
CA GLY A 556 -8.30 28.48 -8.10
C GLY A 556 -9.68 28.72 -7.48
N PRO A 557 -9.96 29.96 -7.00
CA PRO A 557 -11.29 30.33 -6.55
C PRO A 557 -12.23 30.51 -7.75
N ILE A 558 -12.99 29.48 -8.09
CA ILE A 558 -13.93 29.50 -9.23
C ILE A 558 -15.32 29.94 -8.76
N PRO A 559 -15.95 30.98 -9.32
CA PRO A 559 -17.26 31.43 -8.84
C PRO A 559 -18.38 30.44 -9.17
N TRP A 560 -19.25 30.19 -8.19
CA TRP A 560 -20.48 29.42 -8.30
C TRP A 560 -21.66 30.25 -7.78
N ARG A 561 -22.82 30.09 -8.41
CA ARG A 561 -24.11 30.51 -7.85
C ARG A 561 -24.63 29.42 -6.94
N PHE A 562 -25.20 29.79 -5.80
CA PHE A 562 -25.71 28.82 -4.83
C PHE A 562 -26.97 29.26 -4.09
N SER A 563 -27.73 28.27 -3.63
CA SER A 563 -28.86 28.41 -2.71
C SER A 563 -28.79 27.35 -1.61
N PHE A 564 -29.22 27.70 -0.41
CA PHE A 564 -29.45 26.76 0.70
C PHE A 564 -30.93 26.43 0.90
N THR A 565 -31.80 27.08 0.12
CA THR A 565 -33.25 26.83 0.10
C THR A 565 -33.59 26.14 -1.20
N GLY A 566 -34.40 25.09 -1.13
CA GLY A 566 -34.84 24.33 -2.29
C GLY A 566 -35.41 25.23 -3.40
N PRO A 567 -34.83 25.20 -4.62
CA PRO A 567 -35.34 25.95 -5.77
C PRO A 567 -36.54 25.23 -6.41
N ALA A 568 -37.03 25.75 -7.54
CA ALA A 568 -38.04 25.06 -8.33
C ALA A 568 -37.49 23.74 -8.91
N ASP A 569 -38.38 22.78 -9.21
CA ASP A 569 -37.99 21.42 -9.63
C ASP A 569 -37.17 21.38 -10.93
N ASP A 570 -37.16 22.45 -11.73
CA ASP A 570 -36.46 22.57 -12.99
C ASP A 570 -35.08 23.27 -12.87
N TRP A 571 -34.61 23.46 -11.63
CA TRP A 571 -33.38 24.20 -11.29
C TRP A 571 -32.10 23.70 -11.97
N PHE A 572 -32.05 22.45 -12.42
CA PHE A 572 -30.88 21.87 -13.09
C PHE A 572 -30.83 22.20 -14.59
N ASN A 573 -31.90 22.76 -15.17
CA ASN A 573 -31.97 23.06 -16.59
C ASN A 573 -31.06 24.24 -16.98
N ALA A 574 -30.53 24.21 -18.21
CA ALA A 574 -29.62 25.23 -18.74
C ALA A 574 -30.25 26.64 -18.84
N THR A 575 -31.59 26.72 -18.91
CA THR A 575 -32.38 27.96 -19.04
C THR A 575 -32.93 28.49 -17.72
N PHE A 576 -32.72 27.77 -16.60
CA PHE A 576 -33.17 28.21 -15.29
C PHE A 576 -32.50 29.52 -14.88
N ASP A 577 -33.29 30.46 -14.36
CA ASP A 577 -32.82 31.77 -13.90
C ASP A 577 -32.39 31.71 -12.42
N ASP A 578 -31.08 31.65 -12.22
CA ASP A 578 -30.42 31.67 -10.91
C ASP A 578 -29.85 33.07 -10.57
N SER A 579 -30.29 34.12 -11.25
CA SER A 579 -29.77 35.48 -11.05
C SER A 579 -29.91 35.98 -9.61
N SER A 580 -30.95 35.51 -8.90
CA SER A 580 -31.24 35.80 -7.50
C SER A 580 -30.39 35.01 -6.50
N TRP A 581 -29.65 33.98 -6.94
CA TRP A 581 -28.82 33.15 -6.07
C TRP A 581 -27.55 33.88 -5.65
N SER A 582 -27.05 33.51 -4.47
CA SER A 582 -25.78 34.02 -3.93
C SER A 582 -24.60 33.56 -4.77
N ILE A 583 -23.48 34.29 -4.75
CA ILE A 583 -22.25 33.92 -5.48
C ILE A 583 -21.10 33.78 -4.49
N ALA A 584 -20.35 32.69 -4.58
CA ALA A 584 -19.11 32.48 -3.84
C ALA A 584 -18.16 31.52 -4.58
N PRO A 585 -16.86 31.49 -4.26
CA PRO A 585 -15.94 30.50 -4.81
C PRO A 585 -16.35 29.04 -4.54
N GLY A 586 -16.03 28.13 -5.45
CA GLY A 586 -16.27 26.68 -5.35
C GLY A 586 -15.47 26.03 -4.23
N GLY A 587 -15.69 24.74 -4.02
CA GLY A 587 -15.19 24.08 -2.81
C GLY A 587 -16.02 24.51 -1.61
N PHE A 588 -17.33 24.28 -1.74
CA PHE A 588 -18.29 24.53 -0.67
C PHE A 588 -18.19 23.40 0.30
N GLY A 589 -17.81 23.71 1.53
CA GLY A 589 -17.68 22.69 2.52
C GLY A 589 -17.01 23.20 3.73
N THR A 590 -16.32 22.28 4.41
CA THR A 590 -15.86 22.58 5.74
C THR A 590 -14.38 22.25 5.97
N ASP A 591 -13.53 23.23 6.33
CA ASP A 591 -12.09 23.05 6.60
C ASP A 591 -11.79 21.77 7.38
N GLY A 592 -11.00 20.88 6.78
CA GLY A 592 -10.67 19.60 7.38
C GLY A 592 -11.43 18.42 6.80
N THR A 593 -12.43 18.58 5.92
CA THR A 593 -12.87 17.44 5.08
C THR A 593 -11.65 16.85 4.35
N PRO A 594 -11.43 15.53 4.40
CA PRO A 594 -10.27 14.91 3.75
C PRO A 594 -10.26 15.24 2.24
N GLY A 595 -9.11 15.64 1.71
CA GLY A 595 -8.96 15.97 0.29
C GLY A 595 -9.66 17.26 -0.17
N ALA A 596 -10.33 17.99 0.73
CA ALA A 596 -11.11 19.16 0.33
C ALA A 596 -10.24 20.39 0.18
N ILE A 597 -10.56 21.16 -0.85
CA ILE A 597 -10.04 22.50 -1.08
C ILE A 597 -11.20 23.44 -0.81
N VAL A 598 -11.37 23.80 0.46
CA VAL A 598 -12.47 24.64 0.91
C VAL A 598 -12.16 26.09 0.61
N ARG A 599 -13.06 26.75 -0.13
CA ARG A 599 -12.96 28.20 -0.39
C ARG A 599 -14.22 28.95 -0.01
N THR A 600 -15.33 28.24 0.22
CA THR A 600 -16.56 28.79 0.80
C THR A 600 -17.08 27.87 1.89
N ASP A 601 -17.33 28.44 3.07
CA ASP A 601 -17.92 27.72 4.20
C ASP A 601 -19.39 27.40 3.91
N TRP A 602 -19.74 26.12 4.00
CA TRP A 602 -21.11 25.62 3.86
C TRP A 602 -21.44 24.68 5.02
N ARG A 603 -22.52 24.94 5.76
CA ARG A 603 -22.89 24.21 7.01
C ARG A 603 -24.35 23.74 7.08
N THR A 604 -25.14 23.94 6.02
CA THR A 604 -26.55 23.51 5.99
C THR A 604 -26.65 22.08 5.46
N ASN A 605 -27.78 21.40 5.66
CA ASN A 605 -27.94 20.03 5.16
C ASN A 605 -28.06 19.96 3.63
N GLU A 606 -28.33 21.07 2.97
CA GLU A 606 -28.63 21.11 1.55
C GLU A 606 -27.91 22.30 0.90
N ILE A 607 -27.36 22.08 -0.29
CA ILE A 607 -26.86 23.13 -1.16
C ILE A 607 -27.19 22.80 -2.61
N TRP A 608 -27.70 23.81 -3.31
CA TRP A 608 -27.83 23.80 -4.76
C TRP A 608 -26.79 24.74 -5.33
N LEU A 609 -26.05 24.25 -6.32
CA LEU A 609 -24.96 24.94 -6.99
C LEU A 609 -25.24 25.01 -8.48
N ARG A 610 -24.93 26.14 -9.10
CA ARG A 610 -24.95 26.33 -10.55
C ARG A 610 -23.74 27.12 -11.00
N ARG A 611 -23.12 26.70 -12.08
CA ARG A 611 -21.99 27.39 -12.69
C ARG A 611 -22.06 27.33 -14.20
N GLU A 612 -21.88 28.48 -14.81
CA GLU A 612 -21.65 28.58 -16.25
C GLU A 612 -20.17 28.38 -16.58
N PHE A 613 -19.91 27.68 -17.69
CA PHE A 613 -18.58 27.63 -18.29
C PHE A 613 -18.72 27.68 -19.82
N TYR A 614 -17.63 28.09 -20.49
CA TYR A 614 -17.67 28.42 -21.92
C TYR A 614 -16.67 27.55 -22.67
N LEU A 615 -17.18 26.79 -23.64
CA LEU A 615 -16.36 26.03 -24.57
C LEU A 615 -16.08 26.86 -25.84
N PRO A 616 -14.86 26.83 -26.41
CA PRO A 616 -14.55 27.52 -27.66
C PRO A 616 -15.47 27.15 -28.83
N ALA A 617 -15.50 28.00 -29.86
CA ALA A 617 -16.13 27.63 -31.12
C ALA A 617 -15.32 26.49 -31.76
N GLY A 618 -15.97 25.39 -32.15
CA GLY A 618 -15.32 24.24 -32.77
C GLY A 618 -14.97 23.08 -31.83
N THR A 619 -15.43 23.08 -30.58
CA THR A 619 -15.27 21.98 -29.59
C THR A 619 -16.03 20.68 -29.94
N ALA A 620 -16.46 20.50 -31.19
CA ALA A 620 -16.99 19.24 -31.70
C ALA A 620 -15.84 18.24 -31.82
N GLY A 621 -15.46 17.62 -30.70
CA GLY A 621 -14.32 16.70 -30.66
C GLY A 621 -13.78 16.36 -29.28
N LEU A 622 -14.41 16.82 -28.18
CA LEU A 622 -14.00 16.38 -26.85
C LEU A 622 -14.20 14.86 -26.72
N GLN A 623 -13.16 14.17 -26.28
CA GLN A 623 -13.18 12.73 -26.05
C GLN A 623 -12.71 12.44 -24.63
N LYS A 624 -13.19 11.35 -24.04
CA LYS A 624 -12.79 10.91 -22.68
C LYS A 624 -12.98 12.02 -21.64
N VAL A 625 -14.13 12.68 -21.67
CA VAL A 625 -14.50 13.69 -20.68
C VAL A 625 -14.96 12.99 -19.40
N ALA A 626 -14.48 13.47 -18.26
CA ALA A 626 -14.91 13.00 -16.95
C ALA A 626 -15.39 14.15 -16.08
N LEU A 627 -16.39 13.85 -15.25
CA LEU A 627 -16.77 14.65 -14.11
C LEU A 627 -15.70 14.46 -13.05
N ARG A 628 -14.93 15.53 -12.83
CA ARG A 628 -13.99 15.60 -11.72
C ARG A 628 -14.75 16.12 -10.52
N VAL A 629 -15.01 15.26 -9.54
CA VAL A 629 -15.88 15.58 -8.40
C VAL A 629 -15.25 15.13 -7.09
N HIS A 630 -15.44 15.93 -6.07
CA HIS A 630 -15.19 15.54 -4.69
C HIS A 630 -16.41 15.96 -3.87
N HIS A 631 -17.06 14.98 -3.25
CA HIS A 631 -18.27 15.16 -2.47
C HIS A 631 -18.22 14.32 -1.20
N ASP A 632 -18.78 14.84 -0.11
CA ASP A 632 -18.76 14.19 1.22
C ASP A 632 -20.06 13.42 1.54
N GLU A 633 -21.08 13.47 0.70
CA GLU A 633 -22.31 12.68 0.86
C GLU A 633 -23.10 12.66 -0.47
N ASP A 634 -24.38 12.27 -0.40
CA ASP A 634 -25.32 12.24 -1.51
C ASP A 634 -25.24 13.51 -2.37
N ALA A 635 -24.98 13.32 -3.66
CA ALA A 635 -24.91 14.41 -4.61
C ALA A 635 -25.51 13.97 -5.95
N GLU A 636 -26.21 14.89 -6.61
CA GLU A 636 -26.67 14.74 -7.99
C GLU A 636 -26.04 15.85 -8.83
N VAL A 637 -25.44 15.46 -9.95
CA VAL A 637 -24.72 16.37 -10.83
C VAL A 637 -25.33 16.33 -12.21
N TYR A 638 -25.63 17.51 -12.75
CA TYR A 638 -26.25 17.68 -14.06
C TYR A 638 -25.39 18.56 -14.95
N LEU A 639 -25.42 18.27 -16.24
CA LEU A 639 -24.82 19.06 -17.30
C LEU A 639 -25.90 19.48 -18.30
N ASN A 640 -26.15 20.78 -18.40
CA ASN A 640 -27.19 21.34 -19.28
C ASN A 640 -28.57 20.68 -19.12
N GLY A 641 -28.90 20.25 -17.90
CA GLY A 641 -30.15 19.56 -17.56
C GLY A 641 -30.16 18.04 -17.78
N VAL A 642 -29.04 17.44 -18.19
CA VAL A 642 -28.85 15.99 -18.28
C VAL A 642 -28.08 15.51 -17.04
N GLU A 643 -28.61 14.52 -16.32
CA GLU A 643 -27.91 13.90 -15.19
C GLU A 643 -26.60 13.24 -15.68
N ILE A 644 -25.48 13.60 -15.04
CA ILE A 644 -24.19 12.94 -15.22
C ILE A 644 -24.14 11.70 -14.34
N ASP A 645 -24.36 11.88 -13.04
CA ASP A 645 -24.36 10.81 -12.05
C ASP A 645 -25.10 11.23 -10.76
N ARG A 646 -25.43 10.23 -9.94
CA ARG A 646 -26.02 10.35 -8.61
C ARG A 646 -25.23 9.49 -7.64
N PHE A 647 -24.65 10.14 -6.66
CA PHE A 647 -23.84 9.51 -5.64
C PHE A 647 -24.66 9.29 -4.37
N THR A 648 -24.45 8.15 -3.70
CA THR A 648 -25.14 7.79 -2.45
C THR A 648 -24.18 7.54 -1.29
N ARG A 649 -22.99 8.15 -1.34
CA ARG A 649 -21.85 8.03 -0.39
C ARG A 649 -20.95 9.27 -0.56
N TRP A 650 -19.72 9.19 -0.06
CA TRP A 650 -18.67 10.20 -0.21
C TRP A 650 -17.47 9.70 -1.01
N THR A 651 -16.61 10.65 -1.35
CA THR A 651 -15.26 10.49 -1.90
C THR A 651 -14.29 11.18 -0.95
N SER A 652 -13.06 10.68 -0.81
CA SER A 652 -12.04 11.23 0.11
C SER A 652 -11.09 12.24 -0.55
N GLY A 653 -11.37 12.56 -1.81
CA GLY A 653 -10.64 13.46 -2.68
C GLY A 653 -11.30 13.46 -4.06
N TYR A 654 -10.71 14.20 -4.99
CA TYR A 654 -11.22 14.24 -6.36
C TYR A 654 -11.11 12.88 -7.03
N VAL A 655 -12.26 12.41 -7.52
CA VAL A 655 -12.38 11.26 -8.39
C VAL A 655 -12.89 11.72 -9.75
N ASP A 656 -12.56 10.95 -10.78
CA ASP A 656 -12.97 11.24 -12.14
C ASP A 656 -13.99 10.18 -12.58
N ILE A 657 -15.20 10.63 -12.90
CA ILE A 657 -16.31 9.79 -13.34
C ILE A 657 -16.50 10.01 -14.84
N PRO A 658 -16.21 9.02 -15.71
CA PRO A 658 -16.43 9.17 -17.15
C PRO A 658 -17.88 9.55 -17.47
N LEU A 659 -18.06 10.55 -18.34
CA LEU A 659 -19.40 10.95 -18.78
C LEU A 659 -20.02 9.84 -19.64
N SER A 660 -21.31 9.56 -19.42
CA SER A 660 -22.09 8.74 -20.36
C SER A 660 -22.25 9.43 -21.71
N ASP A 661 -22.50 8.68 -22.78
CA ASP A 661 -22.77 9.24 -24.13
C ASP A 661 -23.86 10.32 -24.11
N ARG A 662 -24.88 10.12 -23.26
CA ARG A 662 -25.98 11.07 -23.07
C ARG A 662 -25.51 12.38 -22.43
N ALA A 663 -24.68 12.30 -21.38
CA ALA A 663 -24.12 13.47 -20.71
C ALA A 663 -23.10 14.19 -21.60
N LEU A 664 -22.28 13.44 -22.34
CA LEU A 664 -21.32 14.00 -23.29
C LEU A 664 -22.03 14.76 -24.42
N ALA A 665 -23.11 14.20 -24.98
CA ALA A 665 -23.94 14.86 -26.00
C ALA A 665 -24.65 16.13 -25.50
N ALA A 666 -24.72 16.34 -24.18
CA ALA A 666 -25.28 17.56 -23.61
C ALA A 666 -24.33 18.76 -23.72
N LEU A 667 -23.01 18.54 -23.89
CA LEU A 667 -22.03 19.61 -24.08
C LEU A 667 -22.23 20.33 -25.42
N ARG A 668 -22.02 21.66 -25.41
CA ARG A 668 -22.21 22.52 -26.59
C ARG A 668 -21.06 23.50 -26.70
N SER A 669 -20.72 23.93 -27.91
CA SER A 669 -19.87 25.13 -28.05
C SER A 669 -20.56 26.35 -27.43
N GLY A 670 -19.78 27.23 -26.81
CA GLY A 670 -20.29 28.37 -26.06
C GLY A 670 -20.75 28.00 -24.65
N ARG A 671 -21.88 28.57 -24.21
CA ARG A 671 -22.36 28.48 -22.83
C ARG A 671 -22.84 27.09 -22.47
N ASN A 672 -22.31 26.56 -21.36
CA ASN A 672 -22.75 25.33 -20.70
C ASN A 672 -22.98 25.61 -19.20
N VAL A 673 -23.76 24.75 -18.55
CA VAL A 673 -24.09 24.86 -17.13
C VAL A 673 -23.84 23.51 -16.44
N ILE A 674 -23.06 23.54 -15.36
CA ILE A 674 -23.03 22.46 -14.37
C ILE A 674 -23.97 22.85 -13.24
N ALA A 675 -24.86 21.93 -12.85
CA ALA A 675 -25.78 22.12 -11.74
C ALA A 675 -25.61 20.95 -10.76
N ILE A 676 -25.50 21.23 -9.46
CA ILE A 676 -25.27 20.22 -8.43
C ILE A 676 -26.25 20.44 -7.30
N HIS A 677 -26.81 19.36 -6.79
CA HIS A 677 -27.46 19.35 -5.49
C HIS A 677 -26.74 18.36 -4.61
N CYS A 678 -26.30 18.82 -3.44
CA CYS A 678 -25.64 17.98 -2.45
C CYS A 678 -26.44 18.01 -1.16
N ARG A 679 -26.70 16.82 -0.62
CA ARG A 679 -27.44 16.59 0.62
C ARG A 679 -26.52 16.01 1.67
N GLN A 680 -26.16 16.84 2.63
CA GLN A 680 -25.37 16.45 3.78
C GLN A 680 -26.27 15.83 4.87
N GLN A 681 -25.94 14.61 5.29
CA GLN A 681 -26.57 13.88 6.39
C GLN A 681 -25.61 13.70 7.59
N SER A 682 -24.33 13.47 7.33
CA SER A 682 -23.25 13.40 8.32
C SER A 682 -21.87 13.42 7.66
N GLY A 683 -20.87 14.09 8.23
CA GLY A 683 -19.48 13.99 7.75
C GLY A 683 -18.84 15.34 7.47
N GLY A 684 -17.68 15.32 6.82
CA GLY A 684 -16.78 16.46 6.69
C GLY A 684 -17.32 17.57 5.79
N GLN A 685 -18.47 17.38 5.15
CA GLN A 685 -19.21 18.32 4.32
C GLN A 685 -18.35 18.99 3.26
N TYR A 686 -18.41 18.48 2.04
CA TYR A 686 -17.75 19.08 0.90
C TYR A 686 -18.51 18.76 -0.37
N ILE A 687 -18.54 19.72 -1.28
CA ILE A 687 -18.90 19.52 -2.67
C ILE A 687 -18.08 20.48 -3.52
N ASP A 688 -17.40 19.91 -4.50
CA ASP A 688 -16.89 20.64 -5.64
C ASP A 688 -16.87 19.75 -6.87
N ALA A 689 -17.05 20.37 -8.02
CA ALA A 689 -16.96 19.64 -9.26
C ALA A 689 -16.49 20.49 -10.42
N GLY A 690 -16.01 19.79 -11.44
CA GLY A 690 -15.56 20.33 -12.69
C GLY A 690 -15.66 19.29 -13.78
N LEU A 691 -15.20 19.65 -14.96
CA LEU A 691 -15.06 18.72 -16.07
C LEU A 691 -13.61 18.73 -16.49
N ILE A 692 -13.07 17.55 -16.69
CA ILE A 692 -11.75 17.36 -17.27
C ILE A 692 -11.88 16.61 -18.58
N GLU A 693 -10.94 16.87 -19.46
CA GLU A 693 -10.67 16.07 -20.64
C GLU A 693 -9.37 15.32 -20.42
N TYR A 694 -9.39 14.04 -20.70
CA TYR A 694 -8.18 13.28 -20.89
C TYR A 694 -7.75 13.37 -22.35
N VAL A 695 -6.65 14.07 -22.61
CA VAL A 695 -6.08 14.18 -23.96
C VAL A 695 -4.79 13.39 -24.05
N GLU A 696 -4.55 12.79 -25.22
CA GLU A 696 -3.25 12.19 -25.49
C GLU A 696 -2.16 13.27 -25.43
N SER A 697 -1.07 12.95 -24.72
CA SER A 697 0.18 13.71 -24.77
C SER A 697 0.71 13.72 -26.21
N ARG A 698 0.45 14.79 -26.98
CA ARG A 698 1.08 14.95 -28.29
C ARG A 698 2.60 15.16 -28.10
N PRO A 699 3.45 14.44 -28.85
CA PRO A 699 4.91 14.52 -28.73
C PRO A 699 5.48 15.89 -29.13
#